data_AF-A0A812NKK4-F1
#
_entry.id   AF-A0A812NKK4-F1
#
_cell.length_a   1.000
_cell.length_b   1.000
_cell.length_c   1.000
_cell.angle_alpha   90.00
_cell.angle_beta   90.00
_cell.angle_gamma   90.00
#
_symmetry.space_group_name_H-M   'P 1'
#
loop_
_entity.id
_entity.type
_entity.pdbx_description
1 polymer ?
#
loop_
_entity_poly.entity_id
_entity_poly.type
_entity_poly.pdbx_seq_one_letter_code
_entity_poly.pdbx_strand_id
1 'polypeptide(L)'
;MKISLSNKSAWITGGGEGIGRAIALRFAECGARVALTARDKDELDSVADEIRQAGGEAISVVADVTKHDEVGAAVRQIVDRWGQLDMVVVNAGTNGTWAPIDELSYDEWAQTVAVNLTGAYSTIHHAVPHLKARGGSILIVSSINGTRVFSNTGATAYATTKAAQLAMGQMLALELAPAKIRVNVLCPGAFNTQIHEKTERHHLDAIKSRVEYPEGEVPLTHGDMGDPEQVANLAAFLASDAAAHITGTPVWIDGGQYRYFIVTDQPKPLASPPGETPIQTPDWVKHAVFYQVFPDRFARSSRIKHLPGLKFKPWGSESIHDGFQGGDLLGVVDKLGYLEELGVNAIYLTPIFTSASTHRYHTYDYLEVDPLLGGDDALRELIDKAHERDMRIVLDGVFNHTGRGFWPFHHILENGGNSPYIDWFTVHEWPLQPYPTEKDVPPNYSCWWNLPALPKLNTNNPAVREYLYEVARHWVKFGIDGWRLDVPHEIDDDDFWRTFRQVVKSENPDAYICGEIWSEARRWLQGDQFDAVMNYLFTGPAISFFAAETYRNDYIHPHLPFEPIEADRFASLIDRMYGYYDWEINFAQMNMLDSHDMARAKWITQDDSALRLCVLFQMTMPGAPCIYYGDEVGMTGGPDPDCRQAFPWHDESLWDYDLLRFYRRAVALRRTHECLRVGELTTLHAEGPVYAFSRNLNGSQAVVAFNTSHERVPVNLKPRHLEGPFKQVWPLESHEGHELSGDELSCTIPPRDAVVLVRGE
;
A
#
# COMPACT_ATOMS: atom_id res chain seq x y z
N MET A 1 38.02 -7.30 11.83
CA MET A 1 38.12 -6.38 12.99
C MET A 1 38.05 -7.23 14.25
N LYS A 2 39.01 -7.14 15.19
CA LYS A 2 38.95 -7.91 16.44
C LYS A 2 38.18 -7.08 17.47
N ILE A 3 36.98 -7.52 17.86
CA ILE A 3 36.17 -6.84 18.88
C ILE A 3 36.88 -6.96 20.23
N SER A 4 37.03 -5.83 20.94
CA SER A 4 37.63 -5.79 22.28
C SER A 4 36.71 -5.06 23.23
N LEU A 5 36.48 -5.67 24.40
CA LEU A 5 35.74 -5.13 25.54
C LEU A 5 36.63 -5.05 26.79
N SER A 6 37.96 -5.08 26.62
CA SER A 6 38.92 -5.08 27.72
C SER A 6 38.71 -3.90 28.66
N ASN A 7 38.84 -4.15 29.97
CA ASN A 7 38.64 -3.19 31.06
C ASN A 7 37.19 -2.70 31.26
N LYS A 8 36.23 -3.14 30.44
CA LYS A 8 34.81 -2.82 30.61
C LYS A 8 34.12 -3.86 31.50
N SER A 9 33.06 -3.44 32.16
CA SER A 9 32.20 -4.26 33.01
C SER A 9 30.81 -4.35 32.40
N ALA A 10 30.27 -5.56 32.35
CA ALA A 10 28.98 -5.86 31.74
C ALA A 10 28.04 -6.52 32.74
N TRP A 11 26.80 -6.06 32.77
CA TRP A 11 25.72 -6.71 33.51
C TRP A 11 24.73 -7.36 32.55
N ILE A 12 24.50 -8.66 32.68
CA ILE A 12 23.62 -9.44 31.82
C ILE A 12 22.51 -10.07 32.68
N THR A 13 21.27 -9.68 32.41
CA THR A 13 20.09 -10.29 33.02
C THR A 13 19.66 -11.54 32.25
N GLY A 14 19.20 -12.57 32.95
CA GLY A 14 18.93 -13.89 32.36
C GLY A 14 20.22 -14.57 31.85
N GLY A 15 21.35 -14.39 32.55
CA GLY A 15 22.67 -14.84 32.09
C GLY A 15 23.00 -16.32 32.31
N GLY A 16 22.11 -17.11 32.92
CA GLY A 16 22.36 -18.52 33.25
C GLY A 16 22.19 -19.49 32.08
N GLU A 17 21.36 -19.15 31.09
CA GLU A 17 21.01 -20.05 29.98
C GLU A 17 20.83 -19.31 28.63
N GLY A 18 20.74 -20.07 27.54
CA GLY A 18 20.39 -19.59 26.20
C GLY A 18 21.24 -18.41 25.69
N ILE A 19 20.56 -17.40 25.13
CA ILE A 19 21.19 -16.19 24.58
C ILE A 19 21.98 -15.42 25.64
N GLY A 20 21.48 -15.34 26.88
CA GLY A 20 22.16 -14.62 27.96
C GLY A 20 23.50 -15.26 28.31
N ARG A 21 23.55 -16.59 28.40
CA ARG A 21 24.79 -17.35 28.60
C ARG A 21 25.77 -17.15 27.44
N ALA A 22 25.30 -17.23 26.19
CA ALA A 22 26.16 -17.04 25.02
C ALA A 22 26.78 -15.63 24.99
N ILE A 23 25.98 -14.58 25.27
CA ILE A 23 26.47 -13.20 25.38
C ILE A 23 27.50 -13.08 26.51
N ALA A 24 27.28 -13.72 27.65
CA ALA A 24 28.20 -13.69 28.78
C ALA A 24 29.57 -14.26 28.46
N LEU A 25 29.61 -15.47 27.90
CA LEU A 25 30.84 -16.12 27.48
C LEU A 25 31.58 -15.27 26.43
N ARG A 26 30.83 -14.77 25.43
CA ARG A 26 31.42 -13.96 24.37
C ARG A 26 31.98 -12.63 24.89
N PHE A 27 31.31 -11.98 25.84
CA PHE A 27 31.79 -10.74 26.44
C PHE A 27 33.07 -10.98 27.24
N ALA A 28 33.15 -12.09 27.98
CA ALA A 28 34.34 -12.49 28.71
C ALA A 28 35.52 -12.81 27.76
N GLU A 29 35.28 -13.52 26.65
CA GLU A 29 36.29 -13.77 25.61
C GLU A 29 36.83 -12.47 24.99
N CYS A 30 35.98 -11.46 24.84
CA CYS A 30 36.38 -10.13 24.40
C CYS A 30 37.09 -9.30 25.50
N GLY A 31 37.21 -9.84 26.72
CA GLY A 31 37.95 -9.24 27.84
C GLY A 31 37.12 -8.41 28.81
N ALA A 32 35.77 -8.49 28.76
CA ALA A 32 34.91 -7.82 29.73
C ALA A 32 34.87 -8.58 31.08
N ARG A 33 34.62 -7.84 32.17
CA ARG A 33 34.22 -8.40 33.47
C ARG A 33 32.70 -8.58 33.46
N VAL A 34 32.19 -9.78 33.73
CA VAL A 34 30.79 -10.13 33.45
C VAL A 34 30.01 -10.46 34.72
N ALA A 35 28.95 -9.69 35.00
CA ALA A 35 28.01 -9.97 36.08
C ALA A 35 26.74 -10.60 35.51
N LEU A 36 26.35 -11.74 36.06
CA LEU A 36 25.19 -12.51 35.63
C LEU A 36 24.09 -12.42 36.69
N THR A 37 22.87 -12.13 36.25
CA THR A 37 21.70 -12.07 37.13
C THR A 37 20.56 -12.95 36.64
N ALA A 38 20.06 -13.79 37.52
CA ALA A 38 18.88 -14.62 37.37
C ALA A 38 18.40 -15.07 38.76
N ARG A 39 17.32 -15.86 38.82
CA ARG A 39 16.77 -16.40 40.07
C ARG A 39 17.51 -17.64 40.56
N ASP A 40 17.98 -18.47 39.64
CA ASP A 40 18.70 -19.70 39.96
C ASP A 40 20.18 -19.40 40.16
N LYS A 41 20.69 -19.70 41.36
CA LYS A 41 22.09 -19.46 41.71
C LYS A 41 23.04 -20.46 41.05
N ASP A 42 22.61 -21.70 40.91
CA ASP A 42 23.47 -22.78 40.43
C ASP A 42 23.70 -22.64 38.92
N GLU A 43 22.67 -22.24 38.16
CA GLU A 43 22.81 -21.89 36.74
C GLU A 43 23.81 -20.73 36.53
N LEU A 44 23.72 -19.68 37.35
CA LEU A 44 24.62 -18.54 37.28
C LEU A 44 26.06 -18.92 37.64
N ASP A 45 26.24 -19.66 38.74
CA ASP A 45 27.55 -20.09 39.21
C ASP A 45 28.23 -21.01 38.19
N SER A 46 27.47 -21.89 37.51
CA SER A 46 28.00 -22.72 36.43
C SER A 46 28.61 -21.89 35.30
N VAL A 47 27.90 -20.86 34.81
CA VAL A 47 28.41 -19.99 33.73
C VAL A 47 29.55 -19.10 34.22
N ALA A 48 29.47 -18.58 35.45
CA ALA A 48 30.54 -17.77 36.02
C ALA A 48 31.84 -18.57 36.21
N ASP A 49 31.74 -19.83 36.63
CA ASP A 49 32.88 -20.72 36.80
C ASP A 49 33.52 -21.09 35.46
N GLU A 50 32.73 -21.31 34.42
CA GLU A 50 33.24 -21.51 33.06
C GLU A 50 34.05 -20.30 32.57
N ILE A 51 33.53 -19.08 32.78
CA ILE A 51 34.25 -17.85 32.47
C ILE A 51 35.57 -17.75 33.25
N ARG A 52 35.55 -18.06 34.56
CA ARG A 52 36.77 -18.03 35.41
C ARG A 52 37.79 -19.07 34.98
N GLN A 53 37.35 -20.28 34.62
CA GLN A 53 38.22 -21.35 34.14
C GLN A 53 38.88 -20.99 32.80
N ALA A 54 38.17 -20.25 31.94
CA ALA A 54 38.73 -19.67 30.71
C ALA A 54 39.65 -18.46 30.94
N GLY A 55 39.88 -18.05 32.20
CA GLY A 55 40.75 -16.93 32.57
C GLY A 55 40.07 -15.55 32.57
N GLY A 56 38.75 -15.49 32.40
CA GLY A 56 37.95 -14.27 32.54
C GLY A 56 37.57 -13.97 33.99
N GLU A 57 36.88 -12.84 34.21
CA GLU A 57 36.34 -12.46 35.51
C GLU A 57 34.81 -12.39 35.45
N ALA A 58 34.14 -13.17 36.29
CA ALA A 58 32.69 -13.17 36.39
C ALA A 58 32.19 -13.25 37.84
N ILE A 59 31.00 -12.70 38.10
CA ILE A 59 30.26 -12.82 39.37
C ILE A 59 28.79 -13.19 39.12
N SER A 60 28.22 -13.94 40.05
CA SER A 60 26.80 -14.30 40.07
C SER A 60 26.06 -13.42 41.07
N VAL A 61 24.96 -12.81 40.63
CA VAL A 61 24.15 -11.90 41.45
C VAL A 61 22.69 -12.34 41.34
N VAL A 62 22.19 -13.01 42.38
CA VAL A 62 20.82 -13.53 42.40
C VAL A 62 19.84 -12.38 42.61
N ALA A 63 18.89 -12.23 41.68
CA ALA A 63 17.77 -11.29 41.80
C ALA A 63 16.62 -11.71 40.88
N ASP A 64 15.39 -11.47 41.33
CA ASP A 64 14.21 -11.55 40.48
C ASP A 64 13.96 -10.20 39.79
N VAL A 65 13.98 -10.20 38.45
CA VAL A 65 13.77 -8.96 37.67
C VAL A 65 12.39 -8.33 37.87
N THR A 66 11.41 -9.09 38.35
CA THR A 66 10.08 -8.57 38.71
C THR A 66 10.07 -7.80 40.03
N LYS A 67 11.15 -7.90 40.83
CA LYS A 67 11.29 -7.23 42.13
C LYS A 67 12.25 -6.04 41.99
N HIS A 68 11.67 -4.84 41.89
CA HIS A 68 12.43 -3.60 41.66
C HIS A 68 13.61 -3.41 42.61
N ASP A 69 13.39 -3.60 43.92
CA ASP A 69 14.43 -3.43 44.95
C ASP A 69 15.58 -4.45 44.83
N GLU A 70 15.30 -5.69 44.41
CA GLU A 70 16.32 -6.72 44.20
C GLU A 70 17.20 -6.37 42.99
N VAL A 71 16.61 -5.87 41.90
CA VAL A 71 17.34 -5.37 40.73
C VAL A 71 18.23 -4.17 41.11
N GLY A 72 17.73 -3.28 41.96
CA GLY A 72 18.50 -2.18 42.52
C GLY A 72 19.65 -2.65 43.41
N ALA A 73 19.45 -3.72 44.21
CA ALA A 73 20.52 -4.32 45.01
C ALA A 73 21.57 -5.01 44.14
N ALA A 74 21.15 -5.67 43.06
CA ALA A 74 22.03 -6.34 42.13
C ALA A 74 23.03 -5.38 41.48
N VAL A 75 22.57 -4.25 40.93
CA VAL A 75 23.48 -3.27 40.30
C VAL A 75 24.45 -2.66 41.32
N ARG A 76 24.01 -2.42 42.57
CA ARG A 76 24.89 -1.92 43.64
C ARG A 76 26.01 -2.91 43.93
N GLN A 77 25.69 -4.20 44.04
CA GLN A 77 26.72 -5.23 44.27
C GLN A 77 27.75 -5.29 43.14
N ILE A 78 27.31 -5.12 41.89
CA ILE A 78 28.20 -5.10 40.71
C ILE A 78 29.13 -3.88 40.75
N VAL A 79 28.56 -2.70 41.02
CA VAL A 79 29.33 -1.45 41.11
C VAL A 79 30.26 -1.45 42.31
N ASP A 80 29.86 -1.98 43.47
CA ASP A 80 30.72 -2.12 44.65
C ASP A 80 31.91 -3.04 44.37
N ARG A 81 31.71 -4.07 43.55
CA ARG A 81 32.76 -5.03 43.18
C ARG A 81 33.80 -4.44 42.24
N TRP A 82 33.38 -3.67 41.23
CA TRP A 82 34.27 -3.23 40.15
C TRP A 82 34.51 -1.72 40.06
N GLY A 83 33.81 -0.93 40.87
CA GLY A 83 33.84 0.53 40.88
C GLY A 83 33.20 1.19 39.66
N GLN A 84 32.63 0.41 38.74
CA GLN A 84 32.03 0.88 37.49
C GLN A 84 31.04 -0.11 36.89
N LEU A 85 30.20 0.39 36.00
CA LEU A 85 29.34 -0.34 35.08
C LEU A 85 29.49 0.33 33.70
N ASP A 86 29.75 -0.43 32.64
CA ASP A 86 29.95 0.13 31.29
C ASP A 86 28.89 -0.34 30.30
N MET A 87 28.38 -1.57 30.48
CA MET A 87 27.50 -2.24 29.54
C MET A 87 26.38 -2.97 30.27
N VAL A 88 25.17 -2.92 29.72
CA VAL A 88 24.00 -3.62 30.25
C VAL A 88 23.31 -4.37 29.14
N VAL A 89 23.05 -5.65 29.36
CA VAL A 89 22.28 -6.51 28.46
C VAL A 89 20.98 -6.91 29.19
N VAL A 90 19.90 -6.32 28.72
CA VAL A 90 18.54 -6.56 29.19
C VAL A 90 17.99 -7.75 28.42
N ASN A 91 18.28 -8.95 28.91
CA ASN A 91 17.97 -10.22 28.25
C ASN A 91 16.98 -11.09 29.03
N ALA A 92 16.77 -10.86 30.32
CA ALA A 92 15.76 -11.59 31.08
C ALA A 92 14.38 -11.47 30.41
N GLY A 93 13.74 -12.61 30.16
CA GLY A 93 12.44 -12.68 29.52
C GLY A 93 11.87 -14.11 29.55
N THR A 94 10.56 -14.21 29.32
CA THR A 94 9.80 -15.46 29.21
C THR A 94 8.84 -15.38 28.03
N ASN A 95 8.51 -16.52 27.43
CA ASN A 95 7.42 -16.62 26.44
C ASN A 95 6.04 -16.43 27.09
N GLY A 96 5.91 -16.63 28.40
CA GLY A 96 4.63 -16.61 29.11
C GLY A 96 3.68 -17.71 28.66
N THR A 97 2.40 -17.57 29.02
CA THR A 97 1.33 -18.44 28.52
C THR A 97 0.92 -18.00 27.12
N TRP A 98 0.79 -18.96 26.20
CA TRP A 98 0.19 -18.73 24.89
C TRP A 98 -1.23 -19.30 24.86
N ALA A 99 -2.22 -18.41 24.71
CA ALA A 99 -3.65 -18.75 24.75
C ALA A 99 -4.48 -17.79 23.89
N PRO A 100 -5.68 -18.20 23.42
CA PRO A 100 -6.68 -17.29 22.85
C PRO A 100 -6.93 -16.08 23.77
N ILE A 101 -7.27 -14.92 23.19
CA ILE A 101 -7.37 -13.67 23.97
C ILE A 101 -8.48 -13.69 25.03
N ASP A 102 -9.53 -14.47 24.80
CA ASP A 102 -10.65 -14.70 25.70
C ASP A 102 -10.36 -15.77 26.78
N GLU A 103 -9.27 -16.52 26.64
CA GLU A 103 -8.82 -17.53 27.61
C GLU A 103 -7.56 -17.11 28.38
N LEU A 104 -6.76 -16.20 27.84
CA LEU A 104 -5.57 -15.66 28.51
C LEU A 104 -5.99 -14.88 29.76
N SER A 105 -5.66 -15.42 30.93
CA SER A 105 -6.03 -14.77 32.18
C SER A 105 -5.25 -13.48 32.40
N TYR A 106 -5.83 -12.58 33.20
CA TYR A 106 -5.17 -11.34 33.59
C TYR A 106 -3.83 -11.60 34.29
N ASP A 107 -3.74 -12.62 35.14
CA ASP A 107 -2.52 -12.92 35.90
C ASP A 107 -1.40 -13.45 34.99
N GLU A 108 -1.72 -14.26 33.98
CA GLU A 108 -0.75 -14.74 32.99
C GLU A 108 -0.22 -13.61 32.09
N TRP A 109 -1.13 -12.72 31.66
CA TRP A 109 -0.77 -11.48 30.99
C TRP A 109 0.14 -10.61 31.87
N ALA A 110 -0.29 -10.34 33.10
CA ALA A 110 0.41 -9.47 34.04
C ALA A 110 1.80 -10.03 34.38
N GLN A 111 1.93 -11.36 34.55
CA GLN A 111 3.21 -12.01 34.82
C GLN A 111 4.18 -11.86 33.64
N THR A 112 3.69 -12.04 32.40
CA THR A 112 4.52 -11.86 31.18
C THR A 112 4.99 -10.41 31.05
N VAL A 113 4.10 -9.45 31.31
CA VAL A 113 4.43 -8.02 31.33
C VAL A 113 5.43 -7.69 32.44
N ALA A 114 5.23 -8.24 33.65
CA ALA A 114 6.09 -8.00 34.81
C ALA A 114 7.53 -8.46 34.55
N VAL A 115 7.71 -9.63 33.93
CA VAL A 115 9.04 -10.17 33.60
C VAL A 115 9.66 -9.42 32.43
N ASN A 116 8.96 -9.37 31.28
CA ASN A 116 9.57 -8.90 30.03
C ASN A 116 9.68 -7.37 29.98
N LEU A 117 8.62 -6.64 30.34
CA LEU A 117 8.59 -5.19 30.18
C LEU A 117 8.98 -4.46 31.46
N THR A 118 8.30 -4.74 32.56
CA THR A 118 8.58 -4.06 33.85
C THR A 118 9.97 -4.42 34.38
N GLY A 119 10.39 -5.69 34.23
CA GLY A 119 11.74 -6.12 34.58
C GLY A 119 12.81 -5.41 33.74
N ALA A 120 12.59 -5.29 32.42
CA ALA A 120 13.49 -4.54 31.54
C ALA A 120 13.60 -3.07 31.94
N TYR A 121 12.46 -2.42 32.23
CA TYR A 121 12.43 -1.07 32.77
C TYR A 121 13.24 -0.96 34.07
N SER A 122 13.01 -1.87 35.03
CA SER A 122 13.68 -1.88 36.33
C SER A 122 15.20 -1.97 36.19
N THR A 123 15.69 -2.87 35.32
CA THR A 123 17.12 -3.03 35.03
C THR A 123 17.72 -1.75 34.46
N ILE A 124 17.08 -1.15 33.45
CA ILE A 124 17.56 0.08 32.82
C ILE A 124 17.54 1.23 33.83
N HIS A 125 16.43 1.41 34.54
CA HIS A 125 16.22 2.45 35.53
C HIS A 125 17.36 2.48 36.56
N HIS A 126 17.72 1.31 37.10
CA HIS A 126 18.79 1.22 38.09
C HIS A 126 20.19 1.30 37.49
N ALA A 127 20.41 0.86 36.26
CA ALA A 127 21.72 0.94 35.62
C ALA A 127 22.10 2.34 35.13
N VAL A 128 21.14 3.10 34.59
CA VAL A 128 21.38 4.40 33.95
C VAL A 128 22.13 5.40 34.85
N PRO A 129 21.82 5.56 36.15
CA PRO A 129 22.59 6.42 37.05
C PRO A 129 24.09 6.09 37.10
N HIS A 130 24.45 4.81 37.01
CA HIS A 130 25.84 4.35 37.03
C HIS A 130 26.56 4.53 35.68
N LEU A 131 25.80 4.48 34.57
CA LEU A 131 26.32 4.72 33.22
C LEU A 131 26.51 6.21 32.90
N LYS A 132 25.63 7.09 33.42
CA LYS A 132 25.63 8.54 33.12
C LYS A 132 26.97 9.23 33.43
N ALA A 133 27.76 8.68 34.34
CA ALA A 133 29.05 9.25 34.72
C ALA A 133 30.12 9.18 33.61
N ARG A 134 30.05 8.18 32.72
CA ARG A 134 31.12 7.89 31.74
C ARG A 134 30.60 7.59 30.33
N GLY A 135 29.29 7.50 30.15
CA GLY A 135 28.68 6.89 28.97
C GLY A 135 28.69 5.37 29.06
N GLY A 136 28.10 4.72 28.07
CA GLY A 136 28.01 3.26 28.08
C GLY A 136 27.16 2.68 26.96
N SER A 137 26.85 1.39 27.07
CA SER A 137 26.00 0.69 26.10
C SER A 137 24.91 -0.12 26.79
N ILE A 138 23.67 0.07 26.36
CA ILE A 138 22.51 -0.72 26.76
C ILE A 138 22.04 -1.50 25.53
N LEU A 139 21.93 -2.81 25.69
CA LEU A 139 21.43 -3.73 24.68
C LEU A 139 20.16 -4.38 25.21
N ILE A 140 19.04 -4.20 24.52
CA ILE A 140 17.75 -4.80 24.89
C ILE A 140 17.49 -5.98 23.96
N VAL A 141 17.32 -7.18 24.50
CA VAL A 141 16.99 -8.37 23.70
C VAL A 141 15.47 -8.51 23.61
N SER A 142 14.93 -8.05 22.47
CA SER A 142 13.52 -8.18 22.12
C SER A 142 13.26 -9.52 21.40
N SER A 143 12.51 -9.52 20.28
CA SER A 143 12.22 -10.68 19.43
C SER A 143 11.66 -10.19 18.10
N ILE A 144 11.74 -11.00 17.04
CA ILE A 144 10.92 -10.79 15.84
C ILE A 144 9.42 -10.91 16.12
N ASN A 145 9.02 -11.68 17.14
CA ASN A 145 7.61 -11.81 17.53
C ASN A 145 7.12 -10.50 18.17
N GLY A 146 6.10 -9.88 17.56
CA GLY A 146 5.60 -8.55 17.94
C GLY A 146 6.36 -7.37 17.35
N THR A 147 7.43 -7.59 16.57
CA THR A 147 8.17 -6.50 15.89
C THR A 147 8.27 -6.67 14.37
N ARG A 148 8.25 -7.90 13.88
CA ARG A 148 8.20 -8.26 12.45
C ARG A 148 7.28 -9.42 12.13
N VAL A 149 7.06 -10.32 13.09
CA VAL A 149 6.19 -11.50 12.96
C VAL A 149 5.00 -11.33 13.90
N PHE A 150 3.80 -11.40 13.32
CA PHE A 150 2.52 -11.33 14.03
C PHE A 150 1.64 -12.57 13.79
N SER A 151 2.22 -13.63 13.21
CA SER A 151 1.52 -14.88 12.89
C SER A 151 1.48 -15.92 14.02
N ASN A 152 2.21 -15.70 15.12
CA ASN A 152 2.27 -16.62 16.26
C ASN A 152 1.03 -16.50 17.13
N THR A 153 0.00 -17.28 16.81
CA THR A 153 -1.30 -17.30 17.50
C THR A 153 -1.15 -17.62 18.98
N GLY A 154 -1.90 -16.90 19.81
CA GLY A 154 -1.87 -17.00 21.27
C GLY A 154 -0.70 -16.28 21.96
N ALA A 155 0.29 -15.77 21.22
CA ALA A 155 1.46 -15.09 21.81
C ALA A 155 1.22 -13.61 22.18
N THR A 156 -0.04 -13.17 22.37
CA THR A 156 -0.41 -11.75 22.49
C THR A 156 0.36 -11.01 23.60
N ALA A 157 0.48 -11.60 24.79
CA ALA A 157 1.26 -11.03 25.89
C ALA A 157 2.74 -10.89 25.54
N TYR A 158 3.34 -11.96 25.03
CA TYR A 158 4.75 -11.97 24.63
C TYR A 158 5.04 -10.93 23.53
N ALA A 159 4.31 -11.00 22.42
CA ALA A 159 4.47 -10.09 21.28
C ALA A 159 4.35 -8.63 21.71
N THR A 160 3.34 -8.30 22.53
CA THR A 160 3.16 -6.93 23.03
C THR A 160 4.34 -6.47 23.88
N THR A 161 4.85 -7.31 24.78
CA THR A 161 6.01 -6.95 25.62
C THR A 161 7.28 -6.74 24.79
N LYS A 162 7.49 -7.54 23.74
CA LYS A 162 8.64 -7.42 22.83
C LYS A 162 8.54 -6.18 21.94
N ALA A 163 7.35 -5.85 21.45
CA ALA A 163 7.07 -4.58 20.77
C ALA A 163 7.35 -3.37 21.68
N ALA A 164 6.88 -3.43 22.93
CA ALA A 164 7.08 -2.37 23.92
C ALA A 164 8.56 -2.18 24.28
N GLN A 165 9.34 -3.27 24.39
CA GLN A 165 10.80 -3.21 24.58
C GLN A 165 11.51 -2.49 23.43
N LEU A 166 11.05 -2.70 22.18
CA LEU A 166 11.61 -2.01 21.01
C LEU A 166 11.34 -0.50 21.08
N ALA A 167 10.09 -0.11 21.33
CA ALA A 167 9.70 1.29 21.48
C ALA A 167 10.45 1.98 22.64
N MET A 168 10.58 1.29 23.79
CA MET A 168 11.35 1.77 24.94
C MET A 168 12.82 1.98 24.58
N GLY A 169 13.44 1.03 23.85
CA GLY A 169 14.83 1.16 23.43
C GLY A 169 15.08 2.36 22.50
N GLN A 170 14.17 2.60 21.55
CA GLN A 170 14.27 3.74 20.63
C GLN A 170 14.09 5.08 21.35
N MET A 171 13.14 5.17 22.29
CA MET A 171 12.92 6.39 23.06
C MET A 171 14.12 6.70 23.97
N LEU A 172 14.65 5.69 24.66
CA LEU A 172 15.81 5.85 25.55
C LEU A 172 17.10 6.18 24.80
N ALA A 173 17.24 5.75 23.54
CA ALA A 173 18.38 6.12 22.72
C ALA A 173 18.49 7.64 22.53
N LEU A 174 17.36 8.31 22.31
CA LEU A 174 17.30 9.76 22.21
C LEU A 174 17.52 10.42 23.58
N GLU A 175 16.85 9.92 24.62
CA GLU A 175 16.91 10.49 25.97
C GLU A 175 18.32 10.42 26.58
N LEU A 176 19.04 9.32 26.35
CA LEU A 176 20.33 9.06 26.99
C LEU A 176 21.54 9.44 26.12
N ALA A 177 21.32 9.89 24.88
CA ALA A 177 22.38 10.37 23.99
C ALA A 177 23.24 11.51 24.59
N PRO A 178 22.68 12.52 25.29
CA PRO A 178 23.49 13.56 25.94
C PRO A 178 24.46 13.01 27.00
N ALA A 179 24.13 11.87 27.61
CA ALA A 179 24.98 11.18 28.57
C ALA A 179 25.98 10.21 27.90
N LYS A 180 26.06 10.19 26.57
CA LYS A 180 26.90 9.28 25.77
C LYS A 180 26.59 7.80 26.03
N ILE A 181 25.32 7.48 26.31
CA ILE A 181 24.85 6.11 26.45
C ILE A 181 24.16 5.71 25.15
N ARG A 182 24.64 4.63 24.52
CA ARG A 182 24.03 4.07 23.31
C ARG A 182 23.02 3.01 23.72
N VAL A 183 21.83 3.04 23.13
CA VAL A 183 20.77 2.05 23.38
C VAL A 183 20.40 1.39 22.07
N ASN A 184 20.60 0.09 21.93
CA ASN A 184 20.21 -0.67 20.74
C ASN A 184 19.36 -1.87 21.13
N VAL A 185 18.53 -2.33 20.18
CA VAL A 185 17.61 -3.44 20.40
C VAL A 185 18.03 -4.60 19.50
N LEU A 186 18.31 -5.77 20.09
CA LEU A 186 18.52 -6.99 19.35
C LEU A 186 17.17 -7.67 19.18
N CYS A 187 16.84 -8.06 17.94
CA CYS A 187 15.57 -8.75 17.63
C CYS A 187 15.87 -10.14 17.04
N PRO A 188 16.09 -11.16 17.90
CA PRO A 188 16.35 -12.52 17.44
C PRO A 188 15.11 -13.18 16.86
N GLY A 189 15.35 -14.04 15.86
CA GLY A 189 14.42 -15.03 15.35
C GLY A 189 14.35 -16.32 16.16
N ALA A 190 14.14 -17.47 15.49
CA ALA A 190 14.18 -18.78 16.12
C ALA A 190 15.63 -19.22 16.37
N PHE A 191 15.98 -19.43 17.64
CA PHE A 191 17.31 -19.88 18.08
C PHE A 191 17.16 -21.08 19.02
N ASN A 192 18.09 -22.02 18.94
CA ASN A 192 18.12 -23.20 19.81
C ASN A 192 18.35 -22.78 21.28
N THR A 193 17.25 -22.66 22.03
CA THR A 193 17.24 -22.27 23.45
C THR A 193 16.15 -23.04 24.21
N GLN A 194 16.32 -23.21 25.52
CA GLN A 194 15.36 -23.93 26.38
C GLN A 194 14.03 -23.19 26.60
N ILE A 195 13.86 -21.99 26.04
CA ILE A 195 12.66 -21.16 26.26
C ILE A 195 11.38 -21.80 25.68
N HIS A 196 11.52 -22.61 24.64
CA HIS A 196 10.41 -23.32 24.01
C HIS A 196 9.87 -24.46 24.89
N GLU A 197 10.71 -25.10 25.69
CA GLU A 197 10.33 -26.20 26.60
C GLU A 197 9.57 -25.71 27.83
N LYS A 198 9.73 -24.42 28.19
CA LYS A 198 9.07 -23.77 29.34
C LYS A 198 7.79 -23.00 28.96
N THR A 199 7.28 -23.15 27.73
CA THR A 199 6.09 -22.42 27.24
C THR A 199 4.82 -23.24 27.45
N GLU A 200 3.88 -22.76 28.27
CA GLU A 200 2.55 -23.37 28.43
C GLU A 200 1.62 -22.95 27.28
N ARG A 201 0.92 -23.91 26.68
CA ARG A 201 0.06 -23.71 25.50
C ARG A 201 -1.32 -24.34 25.73
N HIS A 202 -2.38 -23.55 25.58
CA HIS A 202 -3.75 -23.98 25.77
C HIS A 202 -4.62 -23.65 24.56
N HIS A 203 -5.45 -24.62 24.13
CA HIS A 203 -6.52 -24.45 23.13
C HIS A 203 -6.15 -23.76 21.80
N LEU A 204 -4.85 -23.74 21.44
CA LEU A 204 -4.37 -23.05 20.25
C LEU A 204 -4.90 -23.66 18.94
N ASP A 205 -5.29 -24.95 18.93
CA ASP A 205 -5.78 -25.63 17.73
C ASP A 205 -7.06 -25.00 17.14
N ALA A 206 -7.85 -24.29 17.97
CA ALA A 206 -9.07 -23.62 17.53
C ALA A 206 -8.82 -22.26 16.84
N ILE A 207 -7.65 -21.66 17.06
CA ILE A 207 -7.28 -20.32 16.55
C ILE A 207 -6.05 -20.36 15.64
N LYS A 208 -5.49 -21.55 15.39
CA LYS A 208 -4.27 -21.72 14.61
C LYS A 208 -4.56 -21.48 13.13
N SER A 209 -4.06 -20.37 12.58
CA SER A 209 -3.84 -20.27 11.15
C SER A 209 -2.75 -21.27 10.76
N ARG A 210 -3.05 -22.19 9.85
CA ARG A 210 -2.08 -23.20 9.37
C ARG A 210 -1.09 -22.50 8.44
N VAL A 211 0.06 -22.12 8.99
CA VAL A 211 1.20 -21.61 8.21
C VAL A 211 2.18 -22.77 8.03
N GLU A 212 2.31 -23.26 6.80
CA GLU A 212 3.32 -24.27 6.44
C GLU A 212 4.45 -23.61 5.66
N TYR A 213 5.69 -23.87 6.09
CA TYR A 213 6.91 -23.37 5.47
C TYR A 213 7.61 -24.53 4.74
N PRO A 214 7.47 -24.65 3.41
CA PRO A 214 7.92 -25.83 2.66
C PRO A 214 9.43 -26.11 2.73
N GLU A 215 10.24 -25.08 3.01
CA GLU A 215 11.71 -25.16 3.08
C GLU A 215 12.26 -24.86 4.49
N GLY A 216 11.38 -24.90 5.51
CA GLY A 216 11.71 -24.57 6.90
C GLY A 216 11.55 -23.08 7.25
N GLU A 217 11.47 -22.77 8.55
CA GLU A 217 11.10 -21.42 9.02
C GLU A 217 12.20 -20.37 8.81
N VAL A 218 13.48 -20.75 8.67
CA VAL A 218 14.63 -19.83 8.59
C VAL A 218 15.27 -19.87 7.20
N PRO A 219 15.02 -18.90 6.30
CA PRO A 219 15.49 -18.94 4.91
C PRO A 219 17.00 -19.02 4.75
N LEU A 220 17.77 -18.28 5.56
CA LEU A 220 19.23 -18.21 5.45
C LEU A 220 19.92 -19.56 5.71
N THR A 221 19.26 -20.45 6.45
CA THR A 221 19.81 -21.73 6.92
C THR A 221 18.96 -22.91 6.45
N HIS A 222 18.05 -22.71 5.50
CA HIS A 222 17.13 -23.74 5.00
C HIS A 222 16.37 -24.48 6.12
N GLY A 223 15.90 -23.71 7.11
CA GLY A 223 15.06 -24.23 8.20
C GLY A 223 15.75 -24.45 9.54
N ASP A 224 17.08 -24.49 9.60
CA ASP A 224 17.79 -24.68 10.87
C ASP A 224 17.72 -23.42 11.75
N MET A 225 17.43 -23.58 13.04
CA MET A 225 17.46 -22.48 14.01
C MET A 225 18.86 -21.89 14.12
N GLY A 226 18.94 -20.58 14.39
CA GLY A 226 20.21 -19.92 14.65
C GLY A 226 20.89 -20.42 15.93
N ASP A 227 22.20 -20.20 16.02
CA ASP A 227 22.98 -20.45 17.23
C ASP A 227 23.00 -19.18 18.12
N PRO A 228 22.68 -19.27 19.43
CA PRO A 228 22.84 -18.17 20.38
C PRO A 228 24.18 -17.42 20.28
N GLU A 229 25.27 -18.08 19.87
CA GLU A 229 26.57 -17.44 19.63
C GLU A 229 26.52 -16.35 18.55
N GLN A 230 25.63 -16.46 17.55
CA GLN A 230 25.45 -15.45 16.52
C GLN A 230 24.87 -14.15 17.12
N VAL A 231 23.91 -14.27 18.04
CA VAL A 231 23.38 -13.13 18.80
C VAL A 231 24.47 -12.55 19.71
N ALA A 232 25.28 -13.41 20.33
CA ALA A 232 26.40 -13.00 21.17
C ALA A 232 27.47 -12.20 20.41
N ASN A 233 27.79 -12.60 19.18
CA ASN A 233 28.72 -11.88 18.31
C ASN A 233 28.19 -10.49 17.95
N LEU A 234 26.90 -10.39 17.61
CA LEU A 234 26.26 -9.10 17.34
C LEU A 234 26.23 -8.22 18.60
N ALA A 235 25.88 -8.79 19.76
CA ALA A 235 25.88 -8.07 21.02
C ALA A 235 27.27 -7.52 21.36
N ALA A 236 28.34 -8.31 21.16
CA ALA A 236 29.71 -7.88 21.42
C ALA A 236 30.11 -6.72 20.49
N PHE A 237 29.71 -6.78 19.20
CA PHE A 237 29.91 -5.69 18.26
C PHE A 237 29.21 -4.41 18.72
N LEU A 238 27.91 -4.50 19.01
CA LEU A 238 27.09 -3.35 19.41
C LEU A 238 27.52 -2.75 20.76
N ALA A 239 28.05 -3.56 21.68
CA ALA A 239 28.58 -3.10 22.96
C ALA A 239 29.94 -2.40 22.82
N SER A 240 30.72 -2.73 21.80
CA SER A 240 32.07 -2.20 21.57
C SER A 240 32.09 -0.79 20.96
N ASP A 241 33.28 -0.19 20.95
CA ASP A 241 33.50 1.12 20.32
C ASP A 241 33.46 1.05 18.78
N ALA A 242 33.47 -0.15 18.19
CA ALA A 242 33.22 -0.33 16.76
C ALA A 242 31.82 0.14 16.35
N ALA A 243 30.87 0.14 17.29
CA ALA A 243 29.50 0.61 17.11
C ALA A 243 29.27 2.01 17.71
N ALA A 244 30.33 2.83 17.87
CA ALA A 244 30.27 4.13 18.56
C ALA A 244 29.25 5.13 17.98
N HIS A 245 28.85 4.96 16.71
CA HIS A 245 27.84 5.80 16.05
C HIS A 245 26.49 5.08 15.81
N ILE A 246 26.25 3.96 16.49
CA ILE A 246 25.02 3.16 16.38
C ILE A 246 24.25 3.23 17.71
N THR A 247 23.10 3.90 17.70
CA THR A 247 22.15 4.01 18.81
C THR A 247 20.73 4.18 18.25
N GLY A 248 19.72 3.73 18.99
CA GLY A 248 18.32 3.74 18.57
C GLY A 248 17.99 2.71 17.49
N THR A 249 18.91 1.81 17.17
CA THR A 249 18.76 0.87 16.06
C THR A 249 18.22 -0.48 16.55
N PRO A 250 17.06 -0.93 16.05
CA PRO A 250 16.71 -2.34 16.11
C PRO A 250 17.52 -3.12 15.07
N VAL A 251 18.21 -4.18 15.52
CA VAL A 251 18.97 -5.07 14.64
C VAL A 251 18.33 -6.44 14.69
N TRP A 252 17.71 -6.81 13.56
CA TRP A 252 17.12 -8.13 13.39
C TRP A 252 18.18 -9.14 12.99
N ILE A 253 18.25 -10.21 13.76
CA ILE A 253 19.15 -11.34 13.55
C ILE A 253 18.29 -12.59 13.47
N ASP A 254 17.61 -12.76 12.34
CA ASP A 254 16.50 -13.68 12.18
C ASP A 254 16.64 -14.60 10.97
N GLY A 255 17.81 -14.61 10.32
CA GLY A 255 18.04 -15.43 9.14
C GLY A 255 17.04 -15.20 7.99
N GLY A 256 16.39 -14.03 7.94
CA GLY A 256 15.39 -13.74 6.91
C GLY A 256 13.98 -14.25 7.23
N GLN A 257 13.69 -14.68 8.45
CA GLN A 257 12.37 -15.16 8.90
C GLN A 257 11.20 -14.18 8.67
N TYR A 258 11.50 -12.91 8.41
CA TYR A 258 10.49 -11.91 8.04
C TYR A 258 10.08 -11.95 6.56
N ARG A 259 10.78 -12.73 5.70
CA ARG A 259 10.43 -12.93 4.29
C ARG A 259 9.78 -14.29 4.09
N TYR A 260 8.76 -14.30 3.23
CA TYR A 260 7.95 -15.44 2.78
C TYR A 260 6.88 -15.92 3.76
N PHE A 261 5.71 -15.28 3.69
CA PHE A 261 4.47 -16.05 3.69
C PHE A 261 4.24 -16.48 2.24
N ILE A 262 4.73 -17.66 1.84
CA ILE A 262 4.05 -18.34 0.73
C ILE A 262 2.81 -18.94 1.38
N VAL A 263 1.68 -18.26 1.23
CA VAL A 263 0.38 -18.84 1.50
C VAL A 263 0.18 -19.91 0.43
N THR A 264 0.69 -21.12 0.67
CA THR A 264 0.62 -22.25 -0.28
C THR A 264 -0.73 -22.95 -0.29
N ASP A 265 -1.69 -22.46 0.46
CA ASP A 265 -3.11 -22.74 0.23
C ASP A 265 -3.86 -21.43 0.45
N GLN A 266 -4.61 -20.99 -0.57
CA GLN A 266 -5.63 -19.94 -0.44
C GLN A 266 -6.31 -20.08 0.93
N PRO A 267 -6.34 -19.05 1.78
CA PRO A 267 -7.24 -19.10 2.91
C PRO A 267 -8.62 -19.33 2.29
N LYS A 268 -9.26 -20.46 2.62
CA LYS A 268 -10.71 -20.53 2.48
C LYS A 268 -11.25 -19.23 3.04
N PRO A 269 -12.13 -18.51 2.32
CA PRO A 269 -12.69 -17.27 2.83
C PRO A 269 -13.11 -17.53 4.26
N LEU A 270 -12.55 -16.77 5.20
CA LEU A 270 -13.05 -16.76 6.57
C LEU A 270 -14.53 -16.51 6.40
N ALA A 271 -15.34 -17.53 6.72
CA ALA A 271 -16.77 -17.32 6.79
C ALA A 271 -16.94 -16.14 7.74
N SER A 272 -17.54 -15.07 7.22
CA SER A 272 -17.86 -13.88 8.01
C SER A 272 -18.46 -14.35 9.33
N PRO A 273 -18.02 -13.81 10.48
CA PRO A 273 -18.61 -14.15 11.76
C PRO A 273 -20.14 -14.07 11.62
N PRO A 274 -20.91 -14.99 12.22
CA PRO A 274 -22.35 -15.05 11.99
C PRO A 274 -23.01 -13.71 12.32
N GLY A 275 -23.33 -12.91 11.30
CA GLY A 275 -23.88 -11.56 11.45
C GLY A 275 -23.25 -10.46 10.59
N GLU A 276 -22.08 -10.64 9.99
CA GLU A 276 -21.49 -9.66 9.05
C GLU A 276 -21.91 -9.99 7.61
N THR A 277 -22.49 -9.00 6.92
CA THR A 277 -22.81 -9.10 5.48
C THR A 277 -21.50 -9.23 4.71
N PRO A 278 -21.34 -10.22 3.81
CA PRO A 278 -20.14 -10.34 2.99
C PRO A 278 -19.89 -9.06 2.18
N ILE A 279 -18.62 -8.67 2.05
CA ILE A 279 -18.23 -7.57 1.17
C ILE A 279 -18.74 -7.89 -0.23
N GLN A 280 -19.38 -6.91 -0.87
CA GLN A 280 -19.92 -7.03 -2.21
C GLN A 280 -19.65 -5.75 -2.99
N THR A 281 -19.12 -5.91 -4.20
CA THR A 281 -18.94 -4.83 -5.17
C THR A 281 -19.88 -5.06 -6.37
N PRO A 282 -20.23 -4.01 -7.15
CA PRO A 282 -21.05 -4.21 -8.33
C PRO A 282 -20.39 -5.14 -9.33
N ASP A 283 -21.06 -6.24 -9.64
CA ASP A 283 -20.46 -7.35 -10.41
C ASP A 283 -20.01 -6.91 -11.81
N TRP A 284 -20.78 -6.02 -12.45
CA TRP A 284 -20.46 -5.50 -13.78
C TRP A 284 -19.08 -4.83 -13.85
N VAL A 285 -18.57 -4.27 -12.75
CA VAL A 285 -17.27 -3.58 -12.68
C VAL A 285 -16.13 -4.57 -12.92
N LYS A 286 -16.26 -5.81 -12.44
CA LYS A 286 -15.26 -6.88 -12.63
C LYS A 286 -15.08 -7.24 -14.10
N HIS A 287 -16.11 -6.95 -14.91
CA HIS A 287 -16.16 -7.17 -16.35
C HIS A 287 -15.97 -5.88 -17.17
N ALA A 288 -15.70 -4.76 -16.50
CA ALA A 288 -15.57 -3.48 -17.14
C ALA A 288 -14.20 -3.30 -17.82
N VAL A 289 -14.22 -2.49 -18.88
CA VAL A 289 -13.10 -1.79 -19.47
C VAL A 289 -13.55 -0.33 -19.53
N PHE A 290 -13.02 0.45 -18.60
CA PHE A 290 -13.29 1.88 -18.47
C PHE A 290 -12.56 2.68 -19.54
N TYR A 291 -13.15 3.81 -19.91
CA TYR A 291 -12.53 4.84 -20.72
C TYR A 291 -12.74 6.20 -20.05
N GLN A 292 -11.66 6.84 -19.62
CA GLN A 292 -11.70 8.15 -18.97
C GLN A 292 -11.74 9.26 -20.04
N VAL A 293 -12.77 10.09 -19.98
CA VAL A 293 -13.01 11.19 -20.91
C VAL A 293 -12.92 12.53 -20.18
N PHE A 294 -12.13 13.44 -20.74
CA PHE A 294 -12.13 14.87 -20.37
C PHE A 294 -13.02 15.64 -21.37
N PRO A 295 -14.26 16.02 -21.03
CA PRO A 295 -15.28 16.41 -22.02
C PRO A 295 -14.89 17.58 -22.92
N ASP A 296 -14.30 18.65 -22.38
CA ASP A 296 -13.91 19.85 -23.17
C ASP A 296 -12.92 19.55 -24.30
N ARG A 297 -12.23 18.40 -24.23
CA ARG A 297 -11.10 18.02 -25.10
C ARG A 297 -11.35 16.73 -25.86
N PHE A 298 -12.49 16.08 -25.66
CA PHE A 298 -12.77 14.79 -26.31
C PHE A 298 -13.39 14.96 -27.69
N ALA A 299 -14.58 15.52 -27.82
CA ALA A 299 -15.24 15.72 -29.11
C ALA A 299 -16.24 16.88 -29.08
N ARG A 300 -16.43 17.55 -30.22
CA ARG A 300 -17.47 18.58 -30.41
C ARG A 300 -18.65 18.02 -31.19
N SER A 301 -19.87 18.27 -30.74
CA SER A 301 -21.06 18.01 -31.54
C SER A 301 -21.56 19.27 -32.23
N SER A 302 -21.90 19.16 -33.51
CA SER A 302 -22.60 20.23 -34.23
C SER A 302 -24.05 20.44 -33.74
N ARG A 303 -24.57 19.54 -32.90
CA ARG A 303 -25.93 19.58 -32.36
C ARG A 303 -26.08 20.60 -31.22
N ILE A 304 -25.01 20.92 -30.51
CA ILE A 304 -25.04 21.94 -29.46
C ILE A 304 -24.88 23.32 -30.10
N LYS A 305 -25.90 24.15 -29.88
CA LYS A 305 -25.93 25.53 -30.37
C LYS A 305 -25.58 26.48 -29.26
N HIS A 306 -24.34 26.95 -29.26
CA HIS A 306 -23.91 27.99 -28.33
C HIS A 306 -24.48 29.37 -28.70
N LEU A 307 -24.52 30.26 -27.71
CA LEU A 307 -24.97 31.64 -27.91
C LEU A 307 -24.12 32.36 -28.97
N PRO A 308 -24.73 33.20 -29.84
CA PRO A 308 -24.00 33.97 -30.83
C PRO A 308 -22.89 34.82 -30.19
N GLY A 309 -21.68 34.74 -30.73
CA GLY A 309 -20.52 35.51 -30.26
C GLY A 309 -19.66 34.81 -29.20
N LEU A 310 -20.06 33.64 -28.69
CA LEU A 310 -19.20 32.80 -27.88
C LEU A 310 -18.00 32.32 -28.71
N LYS A 311 -16.78 32.42 -28.16
CA LYS A 311 -15.54 32.06 -28.84
C LYS A 311 -14.79 31.00 -28.05
N PHE A 312 -14.65 29.83 -28.65
CA PHE A 312 -13.73 28.80 -28.17
C PHE A 312 -12.34 29.01 -28.74
N LYS A 313 -11.35 28.44 -28.06
CA LYS A 313 -10.05 28.23 -28.67
C LYS A 313 -10.17 27.32 -29.89
N PRO A 314 -9.27 27.46 -30.87
CA PRO A 314 -9.14 26.46 -31.92
C PRO A 314 -8.98 25.06 -31.33
N TRP A 315 -9.65 24.07 -31.92
CA TRP A 315 -9.48 22.67 -31.52
C TRP A 315 -8.05 22.22 -31.82
N GLY A 316 -7.42 21.51 -30.89
CA GLY A 316 -6.01 21.11 -31.01
C GLY A 316 -5.01 22.23 -30.68
N SER A 317 -5.48 23.36 -30.13
CA SER A 317 -4.57 24.37 -29.57
C SER A 317 -3.82 23.84 -28.34
N GLU A 318 -2.64 24.41 -28.08
CA GLU A 318 -1.78 24.06 -26.94
C GLU A 318 -2.57 24.07 -25.62
N SER A 319 -2.37 23.01 -24.84
CA SER A 319 -2.99 22.87 -23.53
C SER A 319 -2.39 23.88 -22.57
N ILE A 320 -3.19 24.86 -22.18
CA ILE A 320 -2.93 25.71 -21.02
C ILE A 320 -4.15 25.62 -20.10
N HIS A 321 -4.00 25.99 -18.83
CA HIS A 321 -5.08 25.89 -17.83
C HIS A 321 -6.33 26.69 -18.23
N ASP A 322 -6.15 27.83 -18.91
CA ASP A 322 -7.24 28.71 -19.29
C ASP A 322 -7.78 28.45 -20.71
N GLY A 323 -9.09 28.58 -20.88
CA GLY A 323 -9.76 28.65 -22.19
C GLY A 323 -10.30 27.31 -22.70
N PHE A 324 -11.57 27.35 -23.11
CA PHE A 324 -12.34 26.19 -23.53
C PHE A 324 -12.09 25.85 -25.00
N GLN A 325 -11.94 24.56 -25.27
CA GLN A 325 -11.99 24.04 -26.64
C GLN A 325 -13.39 23.54 -26.98
N GLY A 326 -14.38 23.59 -26.10
CA GLY A 326 -15.79 23.43 -26.47
C GLY A 326 -16.18 22.02 -26.89
N GLY A 327 -15.45 21.00 -26.41
CA GLY A 327 -15.94 19.62 -26.43
C GLY A 327 -17.11 19.46 -25.45
N ASP A 328 -17.98 18.49 -25.72
CA ASP A 328 -19.31 18.42 -25.12
C ASP A 328 -19.86 16.98 -25.03
N LEU A 329 -20.95 16.78 -24.27
CA LEU A 329 -21.51 15.44 -24.01
C LEU A 329 -22.18 14.83 -25.24
N LEU A 330 -22.77 15.62 -26.13
CA LEU A 330 -23.29 15.10 -27.41
C LEU A 330 -22.14 14.67 -28.33
N GLY A 331 -20.96 15.29 -28.20
CA GLY A 331 -19.74 14.86 -28.87
C GLY A 331 -19.30 13.49 -28.38
N VAL A 332 -19.45 13.21 -27.07
CA VAL A 332 -19.25 11.86 -26.52
C VAL A 332 -20.26 10.88 -27.12
N VAL A 333 -21.55 11.26 -27.19
CA VAL A 333 -22.60 10.44 -27.85
C VAL A 333 -22.22 10.09 -29.28
N ASP A 334 -21.78 11.08 -30.05
CA ASP A 334 -21.40 10.93 -31.46
C ASP A 334 -20.21 9.97 -31.64
N LYS A 335 -19.46 9.67 -30.56
CA LYS A 335 -18.29 8.77 -30.54
C LYS A 335 -18.51 7.46 -29.78
N LEU A 336 -19.70 7.17 -29.26
CA LEU A 336 -19.97 5.89 -28.59
C LEU A 336 -19.69 4.68 -29.49
N GLY A 337 -19.95 4.78 -30.80
CA GLY A 337 -19.63 3.70 -31.74
C GLY A 337 -18.13 3.42 -31.88
N TYR A 338 -17.28 4.45 -31.73
CA TYR A 338 -15.83 4.27 -31.69
C TYR A 338 -15.37 3.57 -30.40
N LEU A 339 -15.95 3.94 -29.26
CA LEU A 339 -15.66 3.30 -27.97
C LEU A 339 -16.14 1.84 -27.94
N GLU A 340 -17.28 1.55 -28.57
CA GLU A 340 -17.81 0.20 -28.74
C GLU A 340 -16.86 -0.66 -29.58
N GLU A 341 -16.34 -0.13 -30.69
CA GLU A 341 -15.34 -0.80 -31.52
C GLU A 341 -14.01 -1.04 -30.77
N LEU A 342 -13.65 -0.16 -29.83
CA LEU A 342 -12.52 -0.35 -28.93
C LEU A 342 -12.77 -1.47 -27.90
N GLY A 343 -14.04 -1.79 -27.62
CA GLY A 343 -14.48 -2.80 -26.65
C GLY A 343 -14.76 -2.27 -25.24
N VAL A 344 -14.84 -0.94 -25.10
CA VAL A 344 -15.19 -0.23 -23.86
C VAL A 344 -16.64 -0.54 -23.48
N ASN A 345 -16.89 -0.69 -22.18
CA ASN A 345 -18.25 -0.85 -21.62
C ASN A 345 -18.49 -0.03 -20.35
N ALA A 346 -17.58 0.89 -20.02
CA ALA A 346 -17.79 1.89 -18.99
C ALA A 346 -17.06 3.19 -19.33
N ILE A 347 -17.70 4.33 -19.10
CA ILE A 347 -17.15 5.66 -19.35
C ILE A 347 -17.08 6.39 -18.02
N TYR A 348 -15.89 6.85 -17.66
CA TYR A 348 -15.70 7.77 -16.55
C TYR A 348 -15.52 9.18 -17.11
N LEU A 349 -16.44 10.08 -16.74
CA LEU A 349 -16.35 11.49 -17.07
C LEU A 349 -15.69 12.24 -15.91
N THR A 350 -14.63 13.01 -16.19
CA THR A 350 -14.17 14.07 -15.27
C THR A 350 -15.31 15.07 -15.01
N PRO A 351 -15.23 15.99 -14.02
CA PRO A 351 -16.39 16.76 -13.60
C PRO A 351 -17.14 17.43 -14.76
N ILE A 352 -18.48 17.33 -14.75
CA ILE A 352 -19.35 17.86 -15.80
C ILE A 352 -20.31 18.95 -15.31
N PHE A 353 -20.40 19.13 -14.00
CA PHE A 353 -21.29 20.11 -13.42
C PHE A 353 -20.84 21.53 -13.72
N THR A 354 -21.80 22.46 -13.73
CA THR A 354 -21.59 23.87 -14.08
C THR A 354 -20.37 24.42 -13.33
N SER A 355 -19.46 25.04 -14.06
CA SER A 355 -18.19 25.51 -13.50
C SER A 355 -17.60 26.68 -14.30
N ALA A 356 -16.75 27.45 -13.65
CA ALA A 356 -16.00 28.53 -14.26
C ALA A 356 -14.70 28.07 -14.96
N SER A 357 -14.32 26.80 -14.85
CA SER A 357 -13.06 26.26 -15.38
C SER A 357 -13.26 25.13 -16.38
N THR A 358 -12.25 24.91 -17.24
CA THR A 358 -12.25 23.87 -18.28
C THR A 358 -12.31 22.46 -17.70
N HIS A 359 -11.64 22.25 -16.56
CA HIS A 359 -11.56 20.99 -15.81
C HIS A 359 -12.72 20.78 -14.83
N ARG A 360 -13.53 21.81 -14.60
CA ARG A 360 -14.80 21.77 -13.87
C ARG A 360 -14.76 21.43 -12.37
N TYR A 361 -13.59 21.19 -11.78
CA TYR A 361 -13.43 21.10 -10.31
C TYR A 361 -13.83 22.40 -9.56
N HIS A 362 -14.01 23.53 -10.26
CA HIS A 362 -14.54 24.78 -9.69
C HIS A 362 -16.09 24.79 -9.69
N THR A 363 -16.72 23.78 -9.09
CA THR A 363 -18.17 23.59 -9.20
C THR A 363 -18.95 24.82 -8.75
N TYR A 364 -19.83 25.30 -9.63
CA TYR A 364 -20.72 26.45 -9.45
C TYR A 364 -22.13 25.99 -9.03
N ASP A 365 -22.60 24.88 -9.57
CA ASP A 365 -23.82 24.21 -9.14
C ASP A 365 -23.61 22.70 -9.32
N TYR A 366 -23.97 21.91 -8.32
CA TYR A 366 -23.82 20.45 -8.36
C TYR A 366 -25.03 19.74 -8.97
N LEU A 367 -26.16 20.44 -9.13
CA LEU A 367 -27.42 19.89 -9.61
C LEU A 367 -27.72 20.27 -11.07
N GLU A 368 -26.76 20.92 -11.75
CA GLU A 368 -26.87 21.29 -13.15
C GLU A 368 -25.60 20.89 -13.91
N VAL A 369 -25.78 20.19 -15.04
CA VAL A 369 -24.68 19.95 -15.99
C VAL A 369 -24.33 21.25 -16.70
N ASP A 370 -23.03 21.51 -16.89
CA ASP A 370 -22.54 22.73 -17.51
C ASP A 370 -23.21 22.99 -18.87
N PRO A 371 -23.83 24.17 -19.09
CA PRO A 371 -24.46 24.51 -20.36
C PRO A 371 -23.52 24.44 -21.57
N LEU A 372 -22.21 24.64 -21.39
CA LEU A 372 -21.22 24.46 -22.45
C LEU A 372 -21.07 23.00 -22.89
N LEU A 373 -21.41 22.05 -22.02
CA LEU A 373 -21.42 20.62 -22.31
C LEU A 373 -22.77 20.12 -22.86
N GLY A 374 -23.79 21.00 -22.90
CA GLY A 374 -25.13 20.70 -23.41
C GLY A 374 -26.21 20.56 -22.34
N GLY A 375 -25.86 20.71 -21.05
CA GLY A 375 -26.81 20.60 -19.95
C GLY A 375 -27.36 19.19 -19.73
N ASP A 376 -28.37 19.10 -18.87
CA ASP A 376 -28.92 17.82 -18.41
C ASP A 376 -29.52 16.98 -19.55
N ASP A 377 -30.08 17.62 -20.59
CA ASP A 377 -30.61 16.94 -21.77
C ASP A 377 -29.51 16.16 -22.52
N ALA A 378 -28.30 16.74 -22.61
CA ALA A 378 -27.18 16.06 -23.24
C ALA A 378 -26.66 14.89 -22.40
N LEU A 379 -26.65 15.03 -21.07
CA LEU A 379 -26.32 13.91 -20.17
C LEU A 379 -27.36 12.80 -20.26
N ARG A 380 -28.66 13.14 -20.31
CA ARG A 380 -29.74 12.16 -20.48
C ARG A 380 -29.55 11.35 -21.76
N GLU A 381 -29.31 12.03 -22.88
CA GLU A 381 -29.05 11.35 -24.15
C GLU A 381 -27.80 10.47 -24.07
N LEU A 382 -26.73 10.94 -23.43
CA LEU A 382 -25.51 10.15 -23.25
C LEU A 382 -25.75 8.87 -22.47
N ILE A 383 -26.42 8.95 -21.32
CA ILE A 383 -26.74 7.79 -20.51
C ILE A 383 -27.63 6.82 -21.30
N ASP A 384 -28.69 7.30 -21.94
CA ASP A 384 -29.60 6.44 -22.73
C ASP A 384 -28.86 5.72 -23.85
N LYS A 385 -28.02 6.45 -24.60
CA LYS A 385 -27.26 5.88 -25.73
C LYS A 385 -26.11 4.98 -25.29
N ALA A 386 -25.52 5.22 -24.13
CA ALA A 386 -24.53 4.32 -23.53
C ALA A 386 -25.21 3.03 -23.05
N HIS A 387 -26.32 3.13 -22.32
CA HIS A 387 -27.09 1.99 -21.83
C HIS A 387 -27.65 1.12 -22.95
N GLU A 388 -28.11 1.71 -24.07
CA GLU A 388 -28.49 0.99 -25.30
C GLU A 388 -27.36 0.08 -25.85
N ARG A 389 -26.10 0.37 -25.48
CA ARG A 389 -24.88 -0.35 -25.90
C ARG A 389 -24.25 -1.17 -24.78
N ASP A 390 -24.95 -1.37 -23.67
CA ASP A 390 -24.41 -2.01 -22.46
C ASP A 390 -23.13 -1.32 -21.94
N MET A 391 -23.08 0.01 -22.07
CA MET A 391 -22.02 0.86 -21.54
C MET A 391 -22.51 1.61 -20.31
N ARG A 392 -21.69 1.64 -19.26
CA ARG A 392 -21.98 2.31 -17.98
C ARG A 392 -21.42 3.73 -17.95
N ILE A 393 -22.07 4.65 -17.24
CA ILE A 393 -21.62 6.04 -17.05
C ILE A 393 -21.30 6.29 -15.57
N VAL A 394 -20.05 6.67 -15.27
CA VAL A 394 -19.59 7.07 -13.94
C VAL A 394 -19.20 8.54 -13.96
N LEU A 395 -19.72 9.31 -12.99
CA LEU A 395 -19.45 10.75 -12.88
C LEU A 395 -18.46 11.08 -11.76
N ASP A 396 -17.79 12.22 -11.89
CA ASP A 396 -16.92 12.78 -10.86
C ASP A 396 -17.68 13.58 -9.79
N GLY A 397 -17.48 13.24 -8.52
CA GLY A 397 -18.10 13.86 -7.35
C GLY A 397 -17.12 14.71 -6.56
N VAL A 398 -17.12 16.02 -6.82
CA VAL A 398 -16.22 17.01 -6.17
C VAL A 398 -16.80 17.51 -4.84
N PHE A 399 -16.90 16.64 -3.84
CA PHE A 399 -17.63 16.93 -2.60
C PHE A 399 -16.81 17.60 -1.48
N ASN A 400 -15.48 17.71 -1.64
CA ASN A 400 -14.60 18.34 -0.67
C ASN A 400 -14.64 19.88 -0.72
N HIS A 401 -14.74 20.45 -1.91
CA HIS A 401 -14.62 21.89 -2.14
C HIS A 401 -15.47 22.31 -3.33
N THR A 402 -15.73 23.62 -3.43
CA THR A 402 -16.55 24.19 -4.52
C THR A 402 -15.74 25.23 -5.31
N GLY A 403 -16.31 25.81 -6.36
CA GLY A 403 -15.81 27.05 -6.93
C GLY A 403 -16.29 28.27 -6.13
N ARG A 404 -15.58 29.40 -6.24
CA ARG A 404 -16.00 30.71 -5.68
C ARG A 404 -17.39 31.18 -6.15
N GLY A 405 -17.86 30.66 -7.27
CA GLY A 405 -19.18 31.00 -7.80
C GLY A 405 -20.33 30.20 -7.18
N PHE A 406 -20.03 29.12 -6.44
CA PHE A 406 -21.05 28.29 -5.81
C PHE A 406 -21.98 29.14 -4.95
N TRP A 407 -23.28 29.04 -5.22
CA TRP A 407 -24.25 30.03 -4.76
C TRP A 407 -24.25 30.27 -3.23
N PRO A 408 -24.00 29.31 -2.31
CA PRO A 408 -23.86 29.58 -0.87
C PRO A 408 -22.60 30.39 -0.56
N PHE A 409 -21.48 30.10 -1.23
CA PHE A 409 -20.25 30.88 -1.08
C PHE A 409 -20.42 32.29 -1.64
N HIS A 410 -21.02 32.41 -2.82
CA HIS A 410 -21.33 33.70 -3.42
C HIS A 410 -22.30 34.52 -2.55
N HIS A 411 -23.25 33.87 -1.88
CA HIS A 411 -24.13 34.52 -0.90
C HIS A 411 -23.34 35.12 0.27
N ILE A 412 -22.25 34.48 0.72
CA ILE A 412 -21.33 35.04 1.72
C ILE A 412 -20.59 36.26 1.18
N LEU A 413 -20.17 36.25 -0.10
CA LEU A 413 -19.52 37.40 -0.72
C LEU A 413 -20.41 38.65 -0.75
N GLU A 414 -21.70 38.47 -1.01
CA GLU A 414 -22.66 39.59 -1.07
C GLU A 414 -23.14 40.06 0.31
N ASN A 415 -23.29 39.14 1.28
CA ASN A 415 -23.90 39.45 2.58
C ASN A 415 -22.90 39.52 3.75
N GLY A 416 -21.63 39.18 3.50
CA GLY A 416 -20.58 39.10 4.51
C GLY A 416 -20.94 38.19 5.68
N GLY A 417 -20.58 38.63 6.89
CA GLY A 417 -20.86 37.93 8.15
C GLY A 417 -22.34 37.80 8.54
N ASN A 418 -23.27 38.25 7.71
CA ASN A 418 -24.71 38.06 7.91
C ASN A 418 -25.33 36.97 7.02
N SER A 419 -24.54 36.30 6.18
CA SER A 419 -25.03 35.21 5.34
C SER A 419 -25.49 34.01 6.20
N PRO A 420 -26.66 33.40 5.93
CA PRO A 420 -27.09 32.19 6.62
C PRO A 420 -26.24 30.96 6.24
N TYR A 421 -25.38 31.07 5.22
CA TYR A 421 -24.52 29.99 4.74
C TYR A 421 -23.10 30.05 5.28
N ILE A 422 -22.77 30.94 6.22
CA ILE A 422 -21.40 31.10 6.74
C ILE A 422 -20.81 29.77 7.20
N ASP A 423 -21.60 29.00 7.95
CA ASP A 423 -21.18 27.72 8.52
C ASP A 423 -21.10 26.58 7.49
N TRP A 424 -21.44 26.83 6.21
CA TRP A 424 -21.15 25.90 5.12
C TRP A 424 -19.68 25.90 4.73
N PHE A 425 -18.92 26.91 5.18
CA PHE A 425 -17.48 27.05 4.97
C PHE A 425 -16.81 27.39 6.31
N THR A 426 -15.48 27.43 6.30
CA THR A 426 -14.71 27.87 7.48
C THR A 426 -14.05 29.21 7.18
N VAL A 427 -14.65 30.31 7.65
CA VAL A 427 -14.09 31.67 7.51
C VAL A 427 -13.20 31.99 8.71
N HIS A 428 -11.99 32.49 8.45
CA HIS A 428 -11.00 32.81 9.49
C HIS A 428 -10.98 34.30 9.83
N GLU A 429 -11.19 35.19 8.85
CA GLU A 429 -11.16 36.64 9.06
C GLU A 429 -12.12 37.38 8.10
N TRP A 430 -12.51 38.60 8.47
CA TRP A 430 -13.35 39.50 7.66
C TRP A 430 -12.61 40.80 7.28
N PRO A 431 -12.89 41.39 6.09
CA PRO A 431 -13.80 40.91 5.04
C PRO A 431 -13.22 39.69 4.30
N LEU A 432 -14.08 38.85 3.72
CA LEU A 432 -13.64 37.68 2.96
C LEU A 432 -12.80 38.11 1.74
N GLN A 433 -11.68 37.43 1.49
CA GLN A 433 -10.74 37.77 0.41
C GLN A 433 -10.64 36.65 -0.64
N PRO A 434 -11.66 36.46 -1.50
CA PRO A 434 -11.67 35.40 -2.52
C PRO A 434 -10.77 35.68 -3.74
N TYR A 435 -10.31 36.93 -3.90
CA TYR A 435 -9.43 37.38 -4.98
C TYR A 435 -8.23 38.13 -4.37
N PRO A 436 -7.23 37.41 -3.83
CA PRO A 436 -6.08 38.07 -3.24
C PRO A 436 -5.33 38.88 -4.31
N THR A 437 -4.93 40.10 -3.96
CA THR A 437 -4.18 41.00 -4.83
C THR A 437 -2.69 40.66 -4.89
N GLU A 438 -2.19 39.93 -3.88
CA GLU A 438 -0.81 39.50 -3.75
C GLU A 438 -0.76 37.96 -3.67
N LYS A 439 0.18 37.33 -4.39
CA LYS A 439 0.24 35.86 -4.50
C LYS A 439 0.54 35.14 -3.18
N ASP A 440 1.21 35.80 -2.25
CA ASP A 440 1.72 35.18 -1.01
C ASP A 440 0.80 35.45 0.21
N VAL A 441 -0.34 36.11 0.01
CA VAL A 441 -1.32 36.32 1.08
C VAL A 441 -2.15 35.04 1.22
N PRO A 442 -2.12 34.36 2.38
CA PRO A 442 -2.91 33.15 2.59
C PRO A 442 -4.41 33.48 2.54
N PRO A 443 -5.25 32.57 2.03
CA PRO A 443 -6.69 32.74 2.07
C PRO A 443 -7.18 32.90 3.52
N ASN A 444 -8.12 33.82 3.75
CA ASN A 444 -8.71 34.03 5.07
C ASN A 444 -9.94 33.15 5.34
N TYR A 445 -9.99 32.00 4.67
CA TYR A 445 -10.97 30.93 4.83
C TYR A 445 -10.34 29.62 4.34
N SER A 446 -10.86 28.49 4.81
CA SER A 446 -10.31 27.18 4.44
C SER A 446 -10.55 26.90 2.95
N CYS A 447 -9.47 26.53 2.26
CA CYS A 447 -9.45 26.23 0.84
C CYS A 447 -8.73 24.91 0.61
N TRP A 448 -9.07 24.20 -0.46
CA TRP A 448 -8.24 23.09 -0.90
C TRP A 448 -6.86 23.60 -1.32
N TRP A 449 -5.80 23.09 -0.67
CA TRP A 449 -4.40 23.44 -0.93
C TRP A 449 -4.08 24.95 -0.88
N ASN A 450 -4.78 25.69 -0.03
CA ASN A 450 -4.67 27.16 0.05
C ASN A 450 -4.97 27.89 -1.27
N LEU A 451 -5.69 27.26 -2.21
CA LEU A 451 -6.12 27.89 -3.45
C LEU A 451 -7.42 28.68 -3.22
N PRO A 452 -7.40 30.03 -3.25
CA PRO A 452 -8.61 30.83 -3.01
C PRO A 452 -9.74 30.56 -4.02
N ALA A 453 -9.43 29.94 -5.15
CA ALA A 453 -10.46 29.57 -6.12
C ALA A 453 -11.37 28.43 -5.65
N LEU A 454 -10.95 27.69 -4.61
CA LEU A 454 -11.55 26.41 -4.18
C LEU A 454 -11.90 26.41 -2.67
N PRO A 455 -12.95 27.15 -2.25
CA PRO A 455 -13.45 27.10 -0.88
C PRO A 455 -13.79 25.67 -0.44
N LYS A 456 -13.25 25.24 0.70
CA LYS A 456 -13.51 23.91 1.27
C LYS A 456 -14.86 23.89 1.98
N LEU A 457 -15.69 22.90 1.66
CA LEU A 457 -16.98 22.71 2.32
C LEU A 457 -16.78 22.23 3.77
N ASN A 458 -17.58 22.75 4.68
CA ASN A 458 -17.60 22.29 6.06
C ASN A 458 -18.52 21.07 6.20
N THR A 459 -17.99 19.88 5.98
CA THR A 459 -18.75 18.61 6.10
C THR A 459 -19.16 18.25 7.52
N ASN A 460 -18.72 19.00 8.55
CA ASN A 460 -19.28 18.90 9.90
C ASN A 460 -20.68 19.54 10.01
N ASN A 461 -21.06 20.39 9.05
CA ASN A 461 -22.37 21.02 9.02
C ASN A 461 -23.43 20.02 8.48
N PRO A 462 -24.48 19.70 9.26
CA PRO A 462 -25.51 18.76 8.81
C PRO A 462 -26.22 19.17 7.50
N ALA A 463 -26.41 20.47 7.26
CA ALA A 463 -27.04 20.96 6.03
C ALA A 463 -26.14 20.75 4.80
N VAL A 464 -24.82 20.89 4.96
CA VAL A 464 -23.85 20.57 3.89
C VAL A 464 -23.88 19.07 3.60
N ARG A 465 -23.88 18.21 4.63
CA ARG A 465 -23.96 16.75 4.44
C ARG A 465 -25.22 16.36 3.68
N GLU A 466 -26.37 16.85 4.12
CA GLU A 466 -27.65 16.56 3.46
C GLU A 466 -27.67 17.05 2.01
N TYR A 467 -27.15 18.26 1.74
CA TYR A 467 -27.03 18.77 0.38
C TYR A 467 -26.19 17.85 -0.52
N LEU A 468 -25.01 17.41 -0.03
CA LEU A 468 -24.13 16.52 -0.79
C LEU A 468 -24.74 15.13 -1.00
N TYR A 469 -25.48 14.61 -0.01
CA TYR A 469 -26.23 13.36 -0.16
C TYR A 469 -27.35 13.47 -1.19
N GLU A 470 -28.07 14.59 -1.22
CA GLU A 470 -29.11 14.84 -2.22
C GLU A 470 -28.51 15.02 -3.63
N VAL A 471 -27.34 15.64 -3.77
CA VAL A 471 -26.60 15.65 -5.04
C VAL A 471 -26.27 14.23 -5.48
N ALA A 472 -25.69 13.41 -4.59
CA ALA A 472 -25.33 12.03 -4.88
C ALA A 472 -26.56 11.21 -5.32
N ARG A 473 -27.67 11.36 -4.58
CA ARG A 473 -28.95 10.72 -4.84
C ARG A 473 -29.56 11.16 -6.16
N HIS A 474 -29.53 12.46 -6.44
CA HIS A 474 -30.15 13.06 -7.62
C HIS A 474 -29.60 12.43 -8.90
N TRP A 475 -28.29 12.37 -9.07
CA TRP A 475 -27.70 11.86 -10.31
C TRP A 475 -27.78 10.34 -10.44
N VAL A 476 -27.75 9.60 -9.34
CA VAL A 476 -28.03 8.15 -9.37
C VAL A 476 -29.47 7.89 -9.81
N LYS A 477 -30.45 8.67 -9.29
CA LYS A 477 -31.84 8.64 -9.79
C LYS A 477 -31.95 9.11 -11.24
N PHE A 478 -31.09 10.04 -11.66
CA PHE A 478 -30.99 10.46 -13.05
C PHE A 478 -30.45 9.34 -13.95
N GLY A 479 -29.82 8.31 -13.39
CA GLY A 479 -29.49 7.07 -14.12
C GLY A 479 -28.00 6.85 -14.37
N ILE A 480 -27.11 7.54 -13.66
CA ILE A 480 -25.67 7.20 -13.69
C ILE A 480 -25.45 5.85 -12.99
N ASP A 481 -24.37 5.16 -13.37
CA ASP A 481 -23.99 3.85 -12.85
C ASP A 481 -22.92 3.92 -11.75
N GLY A 482 -22.51 5.13 -11.33
CA GLY A 482 -21.58 5.27 -10.22
C GLY A 482 -20.94 6.66 -10.08
N TRP A 483 -20.12 6.77 -9.04
CA TRP A 483 -19.36 7.94 -8.66
C TRP A 483 -17.86 7.62 -8.57
N ARG A 484 -17.03 8.44 -9.22
CA ARG A 484 -15.63 8.65 -8.87
C ARG A 484 -15.56 9.83 -7.92
N LEU A 485 -14.93 9.68 -6.77
CA LEU A 485 -14.88 10.70 -5.71
C LEU A 485 -13.54 11.43 -5.74
N ASP A 486 -13.59 12.76 -5.85
CA ASP A 486 -12.42 13.63 -5.86
C ASP A 486 -11.89 13.88 -4.45
N VAL A 487 -10.57 13.72 -4.27
CA VAL A 487 -9.85 13.92 -3.01
C VAL A 487 -10.59 13.46 -1.74
N PRO A 488 -11.17 12.24 -1.69
CA PRO A 488 -12.09 11.84 -0.62
C PRO A 488 -11.43 11.79 0.76
N HIS A 489 -10.10 11.62 0.83
CA HIS A 489 -9.32 11.63 2.07
C HIS A 489 -9.34 12.97 2.81
N GLU A 490 -9.66 14.07 2.12
CA GLU A 490 -9.81 15.41 2.70
C GLU A 490 -11.17 15.60 3.42
N ILE A 491 -12.12 14.68 3.21
CA ILE A 491 -13.29 14.49 4.05
C ILE A 491 -12.97 13.36 5.03
N ASP A 492 -12.24 13.73 6.08
CA ASP A 492 -11.75 12.81 7.13
C ASP A 492 -12.86 12.44 8.13
N ASP A 493 -13.94 11.84 7.63
CA ASP A 493 -15.10 11.40 8.41
C ASP A 493 -15.65 10.08 7.81
N ASP A 494 -15.45 8.96 8.50
CA ASP A 494 -15.93 7.65 8.06
C ASP A 494 -17.47 7.59 8.01
N ASP A 495 -18.17 8.26 8.94
CA ASP A 495 -19.62 8.25 8.98
C ASP A 495 -20.20 9.03 7.81
N PHE A 496 -19.49 10.05 7.31
CA PHE A 496 -19.85 10.72 6.07
C PHE A 496 -19.88 9.74 4.91
N TRP A 497 -18.81 8.97 4.73
CA TRP A 497 -18.68 8.03 3.61
C TRP A 497 -19.55 6.78 3.75
N ARG A 498 -19.77 6.28 4.97
CA ARG A 498 -20.75 5.20 5.24
C ARG A 498 -22.17 5.64 4.87
N THR A 499 -22.55 6.84 5.28
CA THR A 499 -23.87 7.41 4.94
C THR A 499 -23.96 7.66 3.44
N PHE A 500 -22.90 8.19 2.81
CA PHE A 500 -22.82 8.37 1.37
C PHE A 500 -23.07 7.05 0.61
N ARG A 501 -22.39 5.97 1.02
CA ARG A 501 -22.62 4.63 0.45
C ARG A 501 -24.07 4.20 0.61
N GLN A 502 -24.64 4.33 1.81
CA GLN A 502 -26.04 3.97 2.04
C GLN A 502 -26.99 4.74 1.13
N VAL A 503 -26.78 6.05 0.95
CA VAL A 503 -27.57 6.89 0.05
C VAL A 503 -27.47 6.40 -1.38
N VAL A 504 -26.26 6.24 -1.91
CA VAL A 504 -26.03 5.80 -3.30
C VAL A 504 -26.59 4.40 -3.54
N LYS A 505 -26.26 3.43 -2.67
CA LYS A 505 -26.68 2.02 -2.81
C LYS A 505 -28.18 1.82 -2.58
N SER A 506 -28.84 2.71 -1.81
CA SER A 506 -30.30 2.68 -1.63
C SER A 506 -31.06 3.02 -2.90
N GLU A 507 -30.47 3.86 -3.76
CA GLU A 507 -31.06 4.22 -5.06
C GLU A 507 -30.70 3.21 -6.14
N ASN A 508 -29.44 2.77 -6.17
CA ASN A 508 -28.95 1.77 -7.10
C ASN A 508 -27.90 0.89 -6.42
N PRO A 509 -28.22 -0.37 -6.05
CA PRO A 509 -27.26 -1.31 -5.45
C PRO A 509 -26.03 -1.57 -6.32
N ASP A 510 -26.18 -1.48 -7.65
CA ASP A 510 -25.12 -1.69 -8.62
C ASP A 510 -24.31 -0.41 -8.93
N ALA A 511 -24.64 0.73 -8.30
CA ALA A 511 -23.88 1.96 -8.50
C ALA A 511 -22.46 1.81 -7.93
N TYR A 512 -21.45 2.00 -8.76
CA TYR A 512 -20.03 1.88 -8.40
C TYR A 512 -19.55 3.11 -7.61
N ILE A 513 -18.81 2.90 -6.52
CA ILE A 513 -18.22 4.00 -5.73
C ILE A 513 -16.69 3.84 -5.70
N CYS A 514 -15.99 4.70 -6.43
CA CYS A 514 -14.53 4.67 -6.59
C CYS A 514 -13.88 5.92 -5.99
N GLY A 515 -13.00 5.77 -5.00
CA GLY A 515 -12.27 6.90 -4.43
C GLY A 515 -10.98 7.23 -5.19
N GLU A 516 -10.64 8.51 -5.30
CA GLU A 516 -9.29 8.94 -5.70
C GLU A 516 -8.33 8.88 -4.49
N ILE A 517 -7.67 7.73 -4.30
CA ILE A 517 -6.65 7.54 -3.27
C ILE A 517 -5.36 7.03 -3.93
N TRP A 518 -4.29 7.81 -3.82
CA TRP A 518 -3.00 7.54 -4.46
C TRP A 518 -2.13 6.52 -3.70
N SER A 519 -2.58 6.07 -2.54
CA SER A 519 -1.85 5.18 -1.63
C SER A 519 -2.71 3.99 -1.20
N GLU A 520 -2.26 3.19 -0.23
CA GLU A 520 -3.10 2.11 0.30
C GLU A 520 -4.35 2.68 0.98
N ALA A 521 -5.49 2.03 0.75
CA ALA A 521 -6.81 2.56 1.07
C ALA A 521 -7.63 1.61 1.96
N ARG A 522 -6.96 0.80 2.80
CA ARG A 522 -7.65 -0.22 3.63
C ARG A 522 -8.79 0.36 4.45
N ARG A 523 -8.59 1.56 5.01
CA ARG A 523 -9.60 2.30 5.79
C ARG A 523 -10.95 2.43 5.07
N TRP A 524 -10.95 2.68 3.76
CA TRP A 524 -12.16 2.92 2.98
C TRP A 524 -12.70 1.66 2.27
N LEU A 525 -11.91 0.60 2.25
CA LEU A 525 -12.14 -0.62 1.48
C LEU A 525 -12.46 -1.80 2.40
N GLN A 526 -13.36 -1.58 3.37
CA GLN A 526 -13.89 -2.62 4.26
C GLN A 526 -15.31 -3.09 3.86
N GLY A 527 -15.83 -2.61 2.72
CA GLY A 527 -17.18 -2.90 2.22
C GLY A 527 -18.29 -1.97 2.73
N ASP A 528 -17.98 -1.05 3.64
CA ASP A 528 -18.91 -0.10 4.26
C ASP A 528 -18.82 1.32 3.68
N GLN A 529 -17.81 1.63 2.86
CA GLN A 529 -17.60 2.93 2.22
C GLN A 529 -17.45 2.80 0.69
N PHE A 530 -16.23 2.60 0.17
CA PHE A 530 -15.99 2.54 -1.27
C PHE A 530 -15.99 1.10 -1.78
N ASP A 531 -16.30 0.92 -3.07
CA ASP A 531 -16.18 -0.38 -3.75
C ASP A 531 -14.73 -0.61 -4.23
N ALA A 532 -14.01 0.47 -4.51
CA ALA A 532 -12.66 0.45 -5.07
C ALA A 532 -12.00 1.83 -4.96
N VAL A 533 -10.74 1.92 -5.40
CA VAL A 533 -10.05 3.19 -5.63
C VAL A 533 -9.44 3.24 -7.04
N MET A 534 -9.03 4.44 -7.45
CA MET A 534 -8.11 4.61 -8.57
C MET A 534 -6.79 3.95 -8.21
N ASN A 535 -6.48 2.82 -8.83
CA ASN A 535 -5.42 1.93 -8.38
C ASN A 535 -4.03 2.40 -8.85
N TYR A 536 -3.55 3.50 -8.29
CA TYR A 536 -2.21 4.02 -8.56
C TYR A 536 -1.09 3.08 -8.07
N LEU A 537 -1.40 2.18 -7.11
CA LEU A 537 -0.50 1.12 -6.68
C LEU A 537 -0.23 0.08 -7.77
N PHE A 538 -1.10 -0.02 -8.79
CA PHE A 538 -0.88 -0.79 -10.01
C PHE A 538 0.04 -0.05 -10.99
N THR A 539 -0.20 1.26 -11.17
CA THR A 539 0.49 2.10 -12.17
C THR A 539 2.01 2.16 -11.96
N GLY A 540 2.43 2.48 -10.73
CA GLY A 540 3.85 2.66 -10.40
C GLY A 540 4.71 1.44 -10.73
N PRO A 541 4.40 0.25 -10.18
CA PRO A 541 5.14 -0.99 -10.47
C PRO A 541 5.09 -1.40 -11.94
N ALA A 542 3.95 -1.25 -12.62
CA ALA A 542 3.81 -1.63 -14.03
C ALA A 542 4.79 -0.84 -14.91
N ILE A 543 4.79 0.49 -14.80
CA ILE A 543 5.72 1.34 -15.56
C ILE A 543 7.17 1.08 -15.14
N SER A 544 7.43 0.96 -13.84
CA SER A 544 8.76 0.70 -13.27
C SER A 544 9.43 -0.57 -13.80
N PHE A 545 8.64 -1.62 -14.07
CA PHE A 545 9.13 -2.88 -14.62
C PHE A 545 9.21 -2.88 -16.15
N PHE A 546 8.11 -2.57 -16.85
CA PHE A 546 8.06 -2.70 -18.31
C PHE A 546 8.83 -1.61 -19.06
N ALA A 547 8.98 -0.44 -18.44
CA ALA A 547 9.78 0.68 -18.94
C ALA A 547 11.08 0.88 -18.15
N ALA A 548 11.58 -0.13 -17.42
CA ALA A 548 12.78 0.00 -16.58
C ALA A 548 13.99 0.64 -17.29
N GLU A 549 14.18 0.34 -18.58
CA GLU A 549 15.28 0.89 -19.40
C GLU A 549 14.96 2.22 -20.09
N THR A 550 13.68 2.59 -20.21
CA THR A 550 13.22 3.66 -21.11
C THR A 550 12.45 4.76 -20.41
N TYR A 551 11.97 4.55 -19.18
CA TYR A 551 11.11 5.53 -18.51
C TYR A 551 11.80 6.89 -18.33
N ARG A 552 10.99 7.93 -18.28
CA ARG A 552 11.45 9.30 -18.06
C ARG A 552 11.87 9.54 -16.62
N ASN A 553 13.17 9.56 -16.37
CA ASN A 553 13.74 9.74 -15.02
C ASN A 553 13.75 11.19 -14.51
N ASP A 554 13.47 12.17 -15.37
CA ASP A 554 13.33 13.59 -15.01
C ASP A 554 11.91 13.94 -14.54
N TYR A 555 10.96 13.03 -14.70
CA TYR A 555 9.61 13.18 -14.19
C TYR A 555 9.50 12.67 -12.75
N ILE A 556 9.35 13.60 -11.82
CA ILE A 556 9.18 13.31 -10.39
C ILE A 556 7.71 13.58 -10.03
N HIS A 557 6.95 12.51 -9.78
CA HIS A 557 5.60 12.62 -9.25
C HIS A 557 5.61 12.46 -7.72
N PRO A 558 4.97 13.36 -6.95
CA PRO A 558 5.06 13.35 -5.49
C PRO A 558 4.46 12.10 -4.83
N HIS A 559 3.50 11.45 -5.50
CA HIS A 559 2.77 10.29 -4.96
C HIS A 559 3.03 8.98 -5.70
N LEU A 560 3.73 9.01 -6.84
CA LEU A 560 4.03 7.83 -7.67
C LEU A 560 5.51 7.83 -8.04
N PRO A 561 6.38 7.19 -7.24
CA PRO A 561 7.76 7.01 -7.63
C PRO A 561 7.85 6.01 -8.79
N PHE A 562 8.61 6.37 -9.82
CA PHE A 562 9.03 5.45 -10.88
C PHE A 562 10.52 5.15 -10.69
N GLU A 563 10.87 3.87 -10.66
CA GLU A 563 12.25 3.42 -10.56
C GLU A 563 12.44 2.13 -11.36
N PRO A 564 13.61 1.86 -11.96
CA PRO A 564 13.86 0.58 -12.60
C PRO A 564 13.79 -0.55 -11.58
N ILE A 565 12.97 -1.57 -11.86
CA ILE A 565 12.87 -2.78 -11.05
C ILE A 565 12.93 -4.03 -11.92
N GLU A 566 13.37 -5.14 -11.35
CA GLU A 566 13.32 -6.47 -11.98
C GLU A 566 12.08 -7.25 -11.54
N ALA A 567 11.85 -8.41 -12.17
CA ALA A 567 10.63 -9.19 -12.03
C ALA A 567 10.36 -9.67 -10.60
N ASP A 568 11.39 -9.96 -9.79
CA ASP A 568 11.26 -10.39 -8.39
C ASP A 568 10.67 -9.29 -7.50
N ARG A 569 11.16 -8.06 -7.68
CA ARG A 569 10.67 -6.87 -6.99
C ARG A 569 9.29 -6.48 -7.50
N PHE A 570 9.07 -6.56 -8.81
CA PHE A 570 7.76 -6.32 -9.42
C PHE A 570 6.70 -7.28 -8.87
N ALA A 571 6.95 -8.59 -8.89
CA ALA A 571 6.06 -9.61 -8.32
C ALA A 571 5.75 -9.32 -6.84
N SER A 572 6.76 -8.98 -6.05
CA SER A 572 6.59 -8.63 -4.64
C SER A 572 5.68 -7.40 -4.42
N LEU A 573 5.71 -6.42 -5.33
CA LEU A 573 4.86 -5.23 -5.27
C LEU A 573 3.42 -5.54 -5.69
N ILE A 574 3.25 -6.38 -6.72
CA ILE A 574 1.93 -6.85 -7.18
C ILE A 574 1.26 -7.73 -6.12
N ASP A 575 1.97 -8.69 -5.54
CA ASP A 575 1.46 -9.54 -4.47
C ASP A 575 1.07 -8.72 -3.24
N ARG A 576 1.90 -7.73 -2.88
CA ARG A 576 1.58 -6.81 -1.78
C ARG A 576 0.34 -5.98 -2.07
N MET A 577 0.18 -5.47 -3.30
CA MET A 577 -0.97 -4.69 -3.72
C MET A 577 -2.26 -5.50 -3.55
N TYR A 578 -2.32 -6.73 -4.08
CA TYR A 578 -3.49 -7.59 -3.93
C TYR A 578 -3.69 -8.07 -2.48
N GLY A 579 -2.62 -8.21 -1.71
CA GLY A 579 -2.68 -8.57 -0.29
C GLY A 579 -3.26 -7.49 0.64
N TYR A 580 -3.50 -6.26 0.15
CA TYR A 580 -4.09 -5.21 0.98
C TYR A 580 -5.61 -5.37 1.19
N TYR A 581 -6.34 -5.93 0.22
CA TYR A 581 -7.81 -5.87 0.19
C TYR A 581 -8.42 -7.26 -0.02
N ASP A 582 -9.71 -7.39 0.32
CA ASP A 582 -10.51 -8.56 -0.04
C ASP A 582 -10.55 -8.75 -1.57
N TRP A 583 -10.60 -10.01 -2.03
CA TRP A 583 -10.63 -10.32 -3.46
C TRP A 583 -11.83 -9.71 -4.18
N GLU A 584 -12.98 -9.59 -3.53
CA GLU A 584 -14.16 -8.93 -4.09
C GLU A 584 -13.88 -7.45 -4.44
N ILE A 585 -13.02 -6.79 -3.65
CA ILE A 585 -12.56 -5.42 -3.88
C ILE A 585 -11.47 -5.38 -4.95
N ASN A 586 -10.51 -6.32 -4.89
CA ASN A 586 -9.44 -6.41 -5.89
C ASN A 586 -9.98 -6.60 -7.32
N PHE A 587 -11.09 -7.33 -7.49
CA PHE A 587 -11.74 -7.46 -8.79
C PHE A 587 -12.42 -6.18 -9.28
N ALA A 588 -12.73 -5.24 -8.39
CA ALA A 588 -13.37 -3.96 -8.70
C ALA A 588 -12.40 -2.76 -8.80
N GLN A 589 -11.13 -2.91 -8.40
CA GLN A 589 -10.12 -1.84 -8.45
C GLN A 589 -9.98 -1.22 -9.85
N MET A 590 -9.92 0.11 -9.96
CA MET A 590 -9.74 0.78 -11.25
C MET A 590 -8.27 0.84 -11.63
N ASN A 591 -7.79 -0.12 -12.42
CA ASN A 591 -6.38 -0.22 -12.83
C ASN A 591 -6.09 0.74 -13.99
N MET A 592 -5.19 1.70 -13.79
CA MET A 592 -4.87 2.73 -14.79
C MET A 592 -3.37 2.79 -15.06
N LEU A 593 -2.97 3.35 -16.20
CA LEU A 593 -1.56 3.62 -16.51
C LEU A 593 -1.22 5.12 -16.41
N ASP A 594 -2.24 5.96 -16.56
CA ASP A 594 -2.19 7.42 -16.49
C ASP A 594 -3.61 7.98 -16.30
N SER A 595 -3.73 9.31 -16.28
CA SER A 595 -5.01 10.01 -16.18
C SER A 595 -4.83 11.50 -16.50
N HIS A 596 -5.90 12.28 -16.34
CA HIS A 596 -5.84 13.74 -16.41
C HIS A 596 -5.00 14.46 -15.34
N ASP A 597 -4.49 13.77 -14.31
CA ASP A 597 -3.72 14.36 -13.21
C ASP A 597 -2.25 13.92 -13.18
N MET A 598 -1.82 13.13 -14.16
CA MET A 598 -0.42 12.76 -14.34
C MET A 598 -0.03 12.81 -15.81
N ALA A 599 1.27 12.69 -16.10
CA ALA A 599 1.73 12.62 -17.48
C ALA A 599 1.20 11.37 -18.20
N ARG A 600 1.06 11.44 -19.52
CA ARG A 600 0.57 10.29 -20.31
C ARG A 600 1.54 9.12 -20.27
N ALA A 601 1.04 7.91 -20.31
CA ALA A 601 1.82 6.67 -20.25
C ALA A 601 2.87 6.63 -21.36
N LYS A 602 2.51 6.97 -22.62
CA LYS A 602 3.46 7.07 -23.74
C LYS A 602 4.58 8.09 -23.48
N TRP A 603 4.25 9.21 -22.81
CA TRP A 603 5.23 10.23 -22.43
C TRP A 603 6.14 9.72 -21.31
N ILE A 604 5.64 8.92 -20.37
CA ILE A 604 6.46 8.37 -19.28
C ILE A 604 7.34 7.24 -19.79
N THR A 605 6.80 6.29 -20.56
CA THR A 605 7.54 5.07 -20.96
C THR A 605 8.59 5.32 -22.03
N GLN A 606 8.44 6.36 -22.85
CA GLN A 606 9.34 6.72 -23.98
C GLN A 606 9.57 5.62 -25.03
N ASP A 607 8.85 4.52 -24.95
CA ASP A 607 8.99 3.36 -25.83
C ASP A 607 7.64 2.68 -26.02
N ASP A 608 7.29 2.44 -27.28
CA ASP A 608 6.00 1.84 -27.65
C ASP A 608 5.93 0.37 -27.24
N SER A 609 7.06 -0.35 -27.21
CA SER A 609 7.06 -1.74 -26.73
C SER A 609 6.81 -1.83 -25.22
N ALA A 610 7.38 -0.91 -24.43
CA ALA A 610 7.09 -0.77 -23.00
C ALA A 610 5.61 -0.48 -22.76
N LEU A 611 5.05 0.48 -23.50
CA LEU A 611 3.63 0.84 -23.39
C LEU A 611 2.73 -0.35 -23.70
N ARG A 612 3.03 -1.08 -24.77
CA ARG A 612 2.29 -2.30 -25.17
C ARG A 612 2.33 -3.37 -24.08
N LEU A 613 3.49 -3.61 -23.47
CA LEU A 613 3.62 -4.54 -22.33
C LEU A 613 2.77 -4.08 -21.13
N CYS A 614 2.82 -2.78 -20.76
CA CYS A 614 1.96 -2.22 -19.71
C CYS A 614 0.47 -2.40 -20.00
N VAL A 615 0.03 -2.15 -21.23
CA VAL A 615 -1.38 -2.29 -21.65
C VAL A 615 -1.82 -3.75 -21.61
N LEU A 616 -0.99 -4.66 -22.11
CA LEU A 616 -1.32 -6.08 -22.06
C LEU A 616 -1.35 -6.60 -20.61
N PHE A 617 -0.45 -6.13 -19.76
CA PHE A 617 -0.52 -6.39 -18.31
C PHE A 617 -1.82 -5.85 -17.71
N GLN A 618 -2.19 -4.59 -17.99
CA GLN A 618 -3.45 -3.99 -17.55
C GLN A 618 -4.67 -4.82 -17.95
N MET A 619 -4.69 -5.37 -19.16
CA MET A 619 -5.83 -6.15 -19.67
C MET A 619 -5.87 -7.59 -19.14
N THR A 620 -4.75 -8.14 -18.64
CA THR A 620 -4.64 -9.52 -18.17
C THR A 620 -4.68 -9.69 -16.64
N MET A 621 -4.72 -8.59 -15.90
CA MET A 621 -4.74 -8.58 -14.42
C MET A 621 -6.15 -8.45 -13.83
N PRO A 622 -6.39 -8.95 -12.60
CA PRO A 622 -7.62 -8.67 -11.83
C PRO A 622 -7.82 -7.17 -11.58
N GLY A 623 -9.08 -6.73 -11.57
CA GLY A 623 -9.48 -5.31 -11.49
C GLY A 623 -10.05 -4.80 -12.81
N ALA A 624 -10.66 -3.62 -12.81
CA ALA A 624 -11.26 -2.95 -13.96
C ALA A 624 -10.25 -2.02 -14.66
N PRO A 625 -9.70 -2.38 -15.84
CA PRO A 625 -8.78 -1.51 -16.58
C PRO A 625 -9.47 -0.21 -17.02
N CYS A 626 -8.79 0.92 -16.92
CA CYS A 626 -9.23 2.23 -17.42
C CYS A 626 -8.23 2.78 -18.45
N ILE A 627 -8.72 3.12 -19.64
CA ILE A 627 -7.94 3.73 -20.72
C ILE A 627 -8.17 5.25 -20.68
N TYR A 628 -7.11 6.06 -20.67
CA TYR A 628 -7.24 7.51 -20.76
C TYR A 628 -7.37 7.96 -22.22
N TYR A 629 -8.34 8.85 -22.50
CA TYR A 629 -8.69 9.16 -23.89
C TYR A 629 -7.47 9.59 -24.72
N GLY A 630 -7.28 8.96 -25.87
CA GLY A 630 -6.22 9.29 -26.79
C GLY A 630 -4.97 8.42 -26.70
N ASP A 631 -4.79 7.67 -25.61
CA ASP A 631 -3.63 6.78 -25.48
C ASP A 631 -3.66 5.66 -26.51
N GLU A 632 -4.85 5.18 -26.86
CA GLU A 632 -5.04 4.14 -27.85
C GLU A 632 -4.64 4.58 -29.26
N VAL A 633 -4.65 5.89 -29.53
CA VAL A 633 -4.18 6.48 -30.79
C VAL A 633 -2.79 7.12 -30.67
N GLY A 634 -2.12 6.92 -29.54
CA GLY A 634 -0.73 7.34 -29.34
C GLY A 634 -0.54 8.81 -28.95
N MET A 635 -1.54 9.45 -28.35
CA MET A 635 -1.35 10.79 -27.77
C MET A 635 -0.25 10.77 -26.68
N THR A 636 0.48 11.87 -26.58
CA THR A 636 1.60 12.04 -25.64
C THR A 636 1.56 13.44 -25.04
N GLY A 637 1.99 13.59 -23.79
CA GLY A 637 1.99 14.86 -23.08
C GLY A 637 2.52 14.70 -21.66
N GLY A 638 3.20 15.73 -21.16
CA GLY A 638 3.69 15.82 -19.78
C GLY A 638 2.54 15.99 -18.76
N PRO A 639 2.85 16.42 -17.54
CA PRO A 639 1.84 16.63 -16.48
C PRO A 639 0.78 17.68 -16.86
N ASP A 640 -0.26 17.81 -16.04
CA ASP A 640 -1.30 18.86 -16.20
C ASP A 640 -0.63 20.23 -16.44
N PRO A 641 -0.98 20.96 -17.51
CA PRO A 641 -2.10 20.73 -18.44
C PRO A 641 -1.80 19.93 -19.71
N ASP A 642 -0.56 19.53 -19.95
CA ASP A 642 -0.16 18.93 -21.22
C ASP A 642 -0.82 17.56 -21.47
N CYS A 643 -1.12 16.78 -20.43
CA CYS A 643 -1.87 15.52 -20.57
C CYS A 643 -3.32 15.71 -21.06
N ARG A 644 -3.88 16.93 -21.04
CA ARG A 644 -5.28 17.27 -21.37
C ARG A 644 -5.45 17.84 -22.80
N GLN A 645 -4.57 17.46 -23.74
CA GLN A 645 -4.66 17.86 -25.15
C GLN A 645 -5.96 17.41 -25.82
N ALA A 646 -6.42 18.13 -26.84
CA ALA A 646 -7.63 17.75 -27.58
C ALA A 646 -7.41 16.49 -28.43
N PHE A 647 -8.40 15.60 -28.43
CA PHE A 647 -8.35 14.39 -29.24
C PHE A 647 -8.31 14.75 -30.73
N PRO A 648 -7.41 14.16 -31.54
CA PRO A 648 -7.17 14.56 -32.93
C PRO A 648 -8.22 14.02 -33.91
N TRP A 649 -9.52 14.22 -33.65
CA TRP A 649 -10.61 13.82 -34.57
C TRP A 649 -10.58 14.53 -35.93
N HIS A 650 -9.93 15.69 -35.98
CA HIS A 650 -9.85 16.53 -37.18
C HIS A 650 -8.72 16.10 -38.13
N ASP A 651 -7.78 15.29 -37.63
CA ASP A 651 -6.62 14.82 -38.38
C ASP A 651 -6.25 13.41 -37.93
N GLU A 652 -6.89 12.43 -38.55
CA GLU A 652 -6.62 11.01 -38.31
C GLU A 652 -5.20 10.58 -38.74
N SER A 653 -4.44 11.41 -39.48
CA SER A 653 -3.04 11.10 -39.81
C SER A 653 -2.10 11.18 -38.60
N LEU A 654 -2.55 11.82 -37.51
CA LEU A 654 -1.85 11.87 -36.23
C LEU A 654 -2.01 10.59 -35.41
N TRP A 655 -2.90 9.67 -35.83
CA TRP A 655 -3.21 8.48 -35.05
C TRP A 655 -2.20 7.37 -35.31
N ASP A 656 -1.76 6.74 -34.23
CA ASP A 656 -1.02 5.48 -34.27
C ASP A 656 -2.00 4.31 -34.44
N TYR A 657 -2.29 3.95 -35.69
CA TYR A 657 -3.18 2.85 -36.02
C TYR A 657 -2.65 1.47 -35.61
N ASP A 658 -1.33 1.30 -35.46
CA ASP A 658 -0.75 0.06 -34.96
C ASP A 658 -1.02 -0.10 -33.46
N LEU A 659 -0.87 0.99 -32.70
CA LEU A 659 -1.24 1.02 -31.29
C LEU A 659 -2.75 0.86 -31.09
N LEU A 660 -3.59 1.50 -31.91
CA LEU A 660 -5.05 1.33 -31.83
C LEU A 660 -5.46 -0.13 -32.06
N ARG A 661 -4.88 -0.79 -33.07
CA ARG A 661 -5.08 -2.22 -33.31
C ARG A 661 -4.60 -3.06 -32.12
N PHE A 662 -3.48 -2.69 -31.50
CA PHE A 662 -2.97 -3.37 -30.32
C PHE A 662 -3.96 -3.28 -29.16
N TYR A 663 -4.45 -2.08 -28.82
CA TYR A 663 -5.44 -1.88 -27.75
C TYR A 663 -6.71 -2.68 -28.00
N ARG A 664 -7.27 -2.61 -29.22
CA ARG A 664 -8.46 -3.41 -29.61
C ARG A 664 -8.25 -4.90 -29.39
N ARG A 665 -7.07 -5.42 -29.76
CA ARG A 665 -6.73 -6.84 -29.55
C ARG A 665 -6.56 -7.18 -28.06
N ALA A 666 -5.92 -6.32 -27.28
CA ALA A 666 -5.73 -6.54 -25.84
C ALA A 666 -7.07 -6.49 -25.07
N VAL A 667 -7.96 -5.56 -25.41
CA VAL A 667 -9.32 -5.49 -24.88
C VAL A 667 -10.13 -6.72 -25.30
N ALA A 668 -10.06 -7.11 -26.58
CA ALA A 668 -10.74 -8.32 -27.07
C ALA A 668 -10.25 -9.59 -26.35
N LEU A 669 -8.95 -9.71 -26.07
CA LEU A 669 -8.39 -10.81 -25.28
C LEU A 669 -9.04 -10.88 -23.90
N ARG A 670 -9.09 -9.76 -23.18
CA ARG A 670 -9.74 -9.68 -21.86
C ARG A 670 -11.24 -10.02 -21.92
N ARG A 671 -11.95 -9.52 -22.94
CA ARG A 671 -13.39 -9.75 -23.12
C ARG A 671 -13.71 -11.20 -23.51
N THR A 672 -12.82 -11.87 -24.22
CA THR A 672 -13.02 -13.25 -24.67
C THR A 672 -12.80 -14.24 -23.52
N HIS A 673 -11.76 -14.05 -22.71
CA HIS A 673 -11.38 -15.03 -21.69
C HIS A 673 -11.73 -14.53 -20.28
N GLU A 674 -12.78 -15.12 -19.69
CA GLU A 674 -13.28 -14.72 -18.37
C GLU A 674 -12.27 -14.94 -17.24
N CYS A 675 -11.42 -15.96 -17.35
CA CYS A 675 -10.35 -16.21 -16.39
C CYS A 675 -9.41 -14.99 -16.24
N LEU A 676 -9.19 -14.20 -17.30
CA LEU A 676 -8.39 -12.97 -17.24
C LEU A 676 -9.08 -11.82 -16.47
N ARG A 677 -10.38 -11.93 -16.17
CA ARG A 677 -11.14 -10.93 -15.42
C ARG A 677 -11.23 -11.32 -13.95
N VAL A 678 -11.80 -12.49 -13.68
CA VAL A 678 -12.18 -12.94 -12.34
C VAL A 678 -11.51 -14.25 -11.90
N GLY A 679 -10.57 -14.77 -12.69
CA GLY A 679 -9.82 -15.97 -12.30
C GLY A 679 -8.81 -15.69 -11.19
N GLU A 680 -8.54 -16.70 -10.37
CA GLU A 680 -7.50 -16.70 -9.34
C GLU A 680 -6.13 -16.42 -9.97
N LEU A 681 -5.38 -15.47 -9.40
CA LEU A 681 -4.05 -15.11 -9.84
C LEU A 681 -3.00 -15.93 -9.09
N THR A 682 -2.05 -16.52 -9.83
CA THR A 682 -0.88 -17.19 -9.24
C THR A 682 0.38 -16.83 -10.00
N THR A 683 1.38 -16.30 -9.33
CA THR A 683 2.71 -16.05 -9.91
C THR A 683 3.42 -17.38 -10.21
N LEU A 684 3.92 -17.54 -11.44
CA LEU A 684 4.61 -18.75 -11.89
C LEU A 684 6.12 -18.56 -12.02
N HIS A 685 6.56 -17.35 -12.36
CA HIS A 685 7.96 -17.01 -12.54
C HIS A 685 8.17 -15.51 -12.35
N ALA A 686 9.28 -15.14 -11.70
CA ALA A 686 9.64 -13.76 -11.41
C ALA A 686 11.16 -13.65 -11.22
N GLU A 687 11.91 -13.64 -12.32
CA GLU A 687 13.37 -13.54 -12.30
C GLU A 687 13.88 -12.66 -13.45
N GLY A 688 14.76 -11.71 -13.14
CA GLY A 688 15.36 -10.81 -14.12
C GLY A 688 14.32 -10.10 -15.00
N PRO A 689 14.35 -10.26 -16.34
CA PRO A 689 13.43 -9.59 -17.26
C PRO A 689 12.09 -10.31 -17.45
N VAL A 690 11.87 -11.47 -16.81
CA VAL A 690 10.67 -12.29 -17.04
C VAL A 690 9.77 -12.36 -15.83
N TYR A 691 8.52 -11.95 -16.04
CA TYR A 691 7.43 -12.15 -15.10
C TYR A 691 6.32 -12.97 -15.75
N ALA A 692 5.86 -14.02 -15.09
CA ALA A 692 4.78 -14.87 -15.57
C ALA A 692 3.82 -15.25 -14.46
N PHE A 693 2.53 -15.32 -14.81
CA PHE A 693 1.45 -15.72 -13.91
C PHE A 693 0.41 -16.60 -14.62
N SER A 694 -0.42 -17.29 -13.83
CA SER A 694 -1.62 -17.97 -14.30
C SER A 694 -2.88 -17.29 -13.78
N ARG A 695 -3.98 -17.47 -14.52
CA ARG A 695 -5.34 -17.08 -14.16
C ARG A 695 -6.26 -18.29 -14.26
N ASN A 696 -6.83 -18.71 -13.14
CA ASN A 696 -7.59 -19.96 -13.04
C ASN A 696 -9.06 -19.70 -12.68
N LEU A 697 -10.00 -20.23 -13.46
CA LEU A 697 -11.43 -20.09 -13.20
C LEU A 697 -12.19 -21.32 -13.66
N ASN A 698 -12.76 -22.10 -12.74
CA ASN A 698 -13.69 -23.20 -13.04
C ASN A 698 -13.24 -24.18 -14.14
N GLY A 699 -11.93 -24.49 -14.20
CA GLY A 699 -11.34 -25.36 -15.23
C GLY A 699 -10.83 -24.65 -16.49
N SER A 700 -11.21 -23.39 -16.71
CA SER A 700 -10.55 -22.50 -17.66
C SER A 700 -9.27 -21.93 -17.05
N GLN A 701 -8.20 -21.85 -17.84
CA GLN A 701 -6.89 -21.41 -17.37
C GLN A 701 -6.22 -20.54 -18.42
N ALA A 702 -5.59 -19.45 -18.00
CA ALA A 702 -4.67 -18.68 -18.83
C ALA A 702 -3.28 -18.64 -18.19
N VAL A 703 -2.24 -18.68 -19.01
CA VAL A 703 -0.85 -18.43 -18.61
C VAL A 703 -0.38 -17.22 -19.39
N VAL A 704 0.14 -16.22 -18.69
CA VAL A 704 0.65 -14.98 -19.26
C VAL A 704 2.10 -14.82 -18.84
N ALA A 705 3.00 -14.65 -19.80
CA ALA A 705 4.43 -14.49 -19.54
C ALA A 705 4.98 -13.30 -20.34
N PHE A 706 5.62 -12.36 -19.65
CA PHE A 706 6.19 -11.14 -20.23
C PHE A 706 7.71 -11.22 -20.27
N ASN A 707 8.32 -10.63 -21.29
CA ASN A 707 9.77 -10.46 -21.40
C ASN A 707 10.11 -8.99 -21.66
N THR A 708 10.79 -8.35 -20.72
CA THR A 708 11.21 -6.95 -20.85
C THR A 708 12.54 -6.76 -21.57
N SER A 709 13.27 -7.83 -21.87
CA SER A 709 14.58 -7.77 -22.53
C SER A 709 14.47 -7.67 -24.07
N HIS A 710 15.58 -7.28 -24.71
CA HIS A 710 15.72 -7.24 -26.17
C HIS A 710 16.16 -8.56 -26.80
N GLU A 711 16.22 -9.64 -26.00
CA GLU A 711 16.56 -10.97 -26.46
C GLU A 711 15.39 -11.93 -26.26
N ARG A 712 15.41 -13.05 -26.98
CA ARG A 712 14.44 -14.14 -26.79
C ARG A 712 14.79 -14.89 -25.51
N VAL A 713 13.80 -15.11 -24.65
CA VAL A 713 14.02 -15.82 -23.38
C VAL A 713 13.23 -17.13 -23.36
N PRO A 714 13.90 -18.30 -23.30
CA PRO A 714 13.24 -19.56 -23.00
C PRO A 714 12.93 -19.62 -21.50
N VAL A 715 11.70 -19.95 -21.15
CA VAL A 715 11.25 -20.08 -19.76
C VAL A 715 10.54 -21.40 -19.55
N ASN A 716 10.84 -22.03 -18.42
CA ASN A 716 10.13 -23.18 -17.91
C ASN A 716 9.28 -22.76 -16.72
N LEU A 717 7.96 -22.81 -16.90
CA LEU A 717 6.99 -22.44 -15.89
C LEU A 717 6.58 -23.70 -15.14
N LYS A 718 6.69 -23.68 -13.80
CA LYS A 718 6.36 -24.81 -12.92
C LYS A 718 5.29 -24.48 -11.89
N PRO A 719 4.01 -24.44 -12.26
CA PRO A 719 2.93 -24.37 -11.30
C PRO A 719 2.44 -25.78 -11.00
N ARG A 720 2.19 -26.07 -9.72
CA ARG A 720 1.25 -27.15 -9.39
C ARG A 720 -0.07 -26.81 -10.09
N HIS A 721 -0.67 -27.76 -10.80
CA HIS A 721 -1.99 -27.62 -11.45
C HIS A 721 -2.07 -26.84 -12.79
N LEU A 722 -1.00 -26.79 -13.59
CA LEU A 722 -1.21 -26.59 -15.04
C LEU A 722 -1.68 -27.90 -15.65
N GLU A 723 -2.86 -27.92 -16.24
CA GLU A 723 -3.28 -29.07 -17.05
C GLU A 723 -3.47 -28.61 -18.48
N GLY A 724 -2.94 -29.36 -19.45
CA GLY A 724 -3.05 -29.05 -20.88
C GLY A 724 -4.28 -29.67 -21.54
N PRO A 725 -4.40 -29.51 -22.88
CA PRO A 725 -3.52 -28.72 -23.75
C PRO A 725 -3.86 -27.23 -23.72
N PHE A 726 -2.83 -26.39 -23.90
CA PHE A 726 -2.98 -24.95 -24.07
C PHE A 726 -2.99 -24.53 -25.54
N LYS A 727 -3.71 -23.46 -25.85
CA LYS A 727 -3.68 -22.76 -27.13
C LYS A 727 -3.05 -21.39 -26.94
N GLN A 728 -2.06 -21.06 -27.76
CA GLN A 728 -1.53 -19.70 -27.80
C GLN A 728 -2.53 -18.76 -28.48
N VAL A 729 -2.90 -17.69 -27.78
CA VAL A 729 -3.77 -16.63 -28.27
C VAL A 729 -3.05 -15.29 -28.38
N TRP A 730 -1.85 -15.19 -27.80
CA TRP A 730 -0.97 -14.05 -27.99
C TRP A 730 0.51 -14.47 -28.08
N PRO A 731 1.27 -13.97 -29.08
CA PRO A 731 0.77 -13.34 -30.30
C PRO A 731 0.11 -14.37 -31.23
N LEU A 732 -0.88 -13.95 -32.03
CA LEU A 732 -1.67 -14.84 -32.90
C LEU A 732 -0.87 -15.51 -34.03
N GLU A 733 0.19 -14.85 -34.51
CA GLU A 733 0.96 -15.26 -35.69
C GLU A 733 2.21 -16.10 -35.34
N SER A 734 2.46 -16.33 -34.05
CA SER A 734 3.60 -17.13 -33.61
C SER A 734 3.21 -18.62 -33.55
N HIS A 735 3.96 -19.43 -34.30
CA HIS A 735 3.97 -20.89 -34.22
C HIS A 735 5.08 -21.40 -33.28
N GLU A 736 5.60 -20.55 -32.41
CA GLU A 736 6.67 -20.93 -31.49
C GLU A 736 6.14 -21.99 -30.52
N GLY A 737 6.83 -23.13 -30.47
CA GLY A 737 6.36 -24.30 -29.75
C GLY A 737 6.33 -24.05 -28.25
N HIS A 738 5.14 -24.08 -27.66
CA HIS A 738 4.98 -24.39 -26.25
C HIS A 738 4.83 -25.90 -26.10
N GLU A 739 5.53 -26.47 -25.12
CA GLU A 739 5.44 -27.89 -24.80
C GLU A 739 5.08 -28.03 -23.32
N LEU A 740 4.02 -28.79 -23.04
CA LEU A 740 3.67 -29.20 -21.70
C LEU A 740 4.16 -30.64 -21.49
N SER A 741 5.16 -30.81 -20.62
CA SER A 741 5.71 -32.12 -20.28
C SER A 741 5.55 -32.36 -18.78
N GLY A 742 4.58 -33.21 -18.41
CA GLY A 742 4.18 -33.37 -17.01
C GLY A 742 3.57 -32.07 -16.47
N ASP A 743 4.18 -31.53 -15.42
CA ASP A 743 3.76 -30.29 -14.73
C ASP A 743 4.60 -29.06 -15.15
N GLU A 744 5.43 -29.18 -16.19
CA GLU A 744 6.34 -28.13 -16.66
C GLU A 744 5.90 -27.64 -18.05
N LEU A 745 5.60 -26.34 -18.15
CA LEU A 745 5.28 -25.66 -19.39
C LEU A 745 6.51 -24.91 -19.88
N SER A 746 7.11 -25.39 -20.96
CA SER A 746 8.21 -24.71 -21.64
C SER A 746 7.66 -23.81 -22.74
N CYS A 747 8.04 -22.53 -22.74
CA CYS A 747 7.72 -21.58 -23.80
C CYS A 747 8.89 -20.63 -24.06
N THR A 748 8.97 -20.09 -25.28
CA THR A 748 9.93 -19.03 -25.62
C THR A 748 9.18 -17.72 -25.77
N ILE A 749 9.62 -16.68 -25.06
CA ILE A 749 9.00 -15.36 -25.10
C ILE A 749 9.80 -14.46 -26.04
N PRO A 750 9.18 -13.80 -27.03
CA PRO A 750 9.89 -12.89 -27.92
C PRO A 750 10.48 -11.68 -27.18
N PRO A 751 11.45 -10.95 -27.78
CA PRO A 751 11.99 -9.71 -27.23
C PRO A 751 10.88 -8.67 -27.06
N ARG A 752 10.86 -7.99 -25.90
CA ARG A 752 9.93 -6.88 -25.62
C ARG A 752 8.46 -7.21 -25.91
N ASP A 753 8.06 -8.45 -25.65
CA ASP A 753 6.71 -8.96 -25.91
C ASP A 753 6.26 -9.93 -24.79
N ALA A 754 5.07 -10.51 -24.96
CA ALA A 754 4.51 -11.50 -24.07
C ALA A 754 3.96 -12.70 -24.82
N VAL A 755 3.72 -13.78 -24.10
CA VAL A 755 2.97 -14.94 -24.57
C VAL A 755 1.74 -15.10 -23.68
N VAL A 756 0.57 -15.32 -24.30
CA VAL A 756 -0.68 -15.67 -23.60
C VAL A 756 -1.18 -17.00 -24.14
N LEU A 757 -1.27 -17.98 -23.24
CA LEU A 757 -1.78 -19.31 -23.50
C LEU A 757 -3.10 -19.50 -22.75
N VAL A 758 -4.10 -20.13 -23.36
CA VAL A 758 -5.42 -20.38 -22.74
C VAL A 758 -5.86 -21.83 -22.90
N ARG A 759 -6.71 -22.30 -21.99
CA ARG A 759 -7.36 -23.62 -21.97
C ARG A 759 -8.80 -23.52 -21.47
N GLY A 760 -9.64 -24.45 -21.96
CA GLY A 760 -10.90 -24.81 -21.31
C GLY A 760 -12.03 -23.83 -21.58
N GLU A 761 -12.18 -23.42 -22.84
CA GLU A 761 -13.27 -22.56 -23.31
C GLU A 761 -14.55 -23.33 -23.62
#